data_AF-A0A7J2S6E1-F1
#
_entry.id   AF-A0A7J2S6E1-F1
#
_cell.length_a   1.000
_cell.length_b   1.000
_cell.length_c   1.000
_cell.angle_alpha   90.00
_cell.angle_beta   90.00
_cell.angle_gamma   90.00
#
_symmetry.space_group_name_H-M   'P 1'
#
loop_
_entity.id
_entity.type
_entity.pdbx_description
1 polymer ?
#
loop_
_entity_poly.entity_id
_entity_poly.type
_entity_poly.pdbx_seq_one_letter_code
_entity_poly.pdbx_strand_id
1 'polypeptide(L)'
;MKFVLLCTTFLILFNSIPLSNAQFDLSVKWVKVEKEIVGEGEIIEISARIENKNFGISKAFAVSFYYDKTDDEHLIGRIFYESINYYRIPSIKFDTKDKEGEHKIIVHVSDENEDNNYAFCNITILSTKNRNEKVLIDEVYYHTRPNRKNEYICIKNAGDREVNLDGWYITTQPWKRADKQNKIIFPSIYIEPSEKIYFTQNATSFEKEAGFKPDYEYYNCSSVPDMERKGSFIMSNNGGVVCLKDEYNHTIDAFVYGETVYKEGWNGKPVECVNEGVVLKRKELQDTNTSIDWEYNRTFIIGQSDFYIWHGEVDKAIAFCSPDCSYDVISQELKNAKELLINVYIFTNPFVAEVLFNSNAKIKLFLDGDVIGGIPMEERWIAYMLSKKGEVRYMLKDKGNGIYKRYNYNHAKYVICDGRCIIQSANWVKSGIPVDNTYGNREWGIAIESENLSSFLTDVFEYDWNPSFQDSILFNEESFTHGKPPSDFSMSYSIPKGDYIPMFSPFYFNSSFNATLILSPDNAEEWIIKMIDEAENEILVEQAYIQKEWSSGTNPFLKKLIEKNESGVSVRVILNYNPRYESTSSMNQETLKFLKENGISAKLEDCLEIHNKGIIIDNSKVLISSINWGENSVRNNREVGIIIENEEITYYFEKIFWYDWNYECKNNKKTGGFSILSLIIVTFLIIYLYRRQ
;
A
#
# COMPACT_ATOMS: atom_id res chain seq x y z
N MET A 1 -78.17 3.17 10.85
CA MET A 1 -79.03 2.28 10.03
C MET A 1 -79.17 0.96 10.80
N LYS A 2 -80.38 0.70 11.35
CA LYS A 2 -80.87 -0.45 12.17
C LYS A 2 -80.06 -0.76 13.45
N PHE A 3 -80.43 -0.41 14.70
CA PHE A 3 -81.69 -0.44 15.49
C PHE A 3 -82.25 -1.85 15.83
N VAL A 4 -81.88 -2.32 17.04
CA VAL A 4 -82.59 -2.97 18.18
C VAL A 4 -83.82 -3.86 17.96
N LEU A 5 -83.89 -4.94 18.80
CA LEU A 5 -85.02 -5.67 19.46
C LEU A 5 -84.97 -7.20 19.21
N LEU A 6 -85.23 -8.16 20.11
CA LEU A 6 -85.59 -8.25 21.55
C LEU A 6 -85.70 -9.76 21.94
N CYS A 7 -85.39 -10.14 23.20
CA CYS A 7 -85.98 -11.24 24.04
C CYS A 7 -85.97 -12.72 23.55
N THR A 8 -85.87 -13.81 24.35
CA THR A 8 -86.17 -14.08 25.78
C THR A 8 -85.60 -15.46 26.22
N THR A 9 -85.07 -15.52 27.45
CA THR A 9 -85.05 -16.60 28.48
C THR A 9 -85.17 -18.10 28.16
N PHE A 10 -84.25 -18.91 28.73
CA PHE A 10 -84.60 -20.06 29.61
C PHE A 10 -83.46 -20.36 30.62
N LEU A 11 -83.82 -20.46 31.91
CA LEU A 11 -83.00 -20.89 33.05
C LEU A 11 -82.61 -22.37 32.93
N ILE A 12 -81.37 -22.73 33.31
CA ILE A 12 -81.09 -23.92 34.13
C ILE A 12 -79.95 -23.60 35.13
N LEU A 13 -80.29 -23.64 36.42
CA LEU A 13 -79.38 -23.74 37.56
C LEU A 13 -78.81 -25.17 37.61
N PHE A 14 -77.48 -25.34 37.63
CA PHE A 14 -76.84 -26.47 38.30
C PHE A 14 -75.43 -26.11 38.80
N ASN A 15 -75.32 -26.05 40.13
CA ASN A 15 -74.17 -26.39 40.99
C ASN A 15 -72.75 -26.03 40.50
N SER A 16 -72.25 -24.96 41.11
CA SER A 16 -70.94 -24.89 41.77
C SER A 16 -70.11 -26.19 41.79
N ILE A 17 -69.16 -26.26 40.86
CA ILE A 17 -67.82 -26.73 41.16
C ILE A 17 -66.96 -25.47 41.02
N PRO A 18 -66.19 -25.05 42.04
CA PRO A 18 -65.21 -24.01 41.81
C PRO A 18 -64.21 -24.61 40.81
N LEU A 19 -64.17 -24.08 39.58
CA LEU A 19 -62.89 -24.08 38.88
C LEU A 19 -61.99 -23.24 39.78
N SER A 20 -61.21 -23.93 40.61
CA SER A 20 -60.05 -23.31 41.22
C SER A 20 -59.30 -22.71 40.04
N ASN A 21 -59.18 -21.38 40.02
CA ASN A 21 -58.04 -20.76 39.37
C ASN A 21 -56.83 -21.32 40.11
N ALA A 22 -56.36 -22.50 39.72
CA ALA A 22 -55.11 -23.04 40.20
C ALA A 22 -54.07 -22.06 39.66
N GLN A 23 -53.62 -21.19 40.55
CA GLN A 23 -52.63 -20.15 40.29
C GLN A 23 -51.44 -20.82 39.61
N PHE A 24 -51.08 -20.32 38.43
CA PHE A 24 -49.92 -20.81 37.72
C PHE A 24 -48.67 -20.48 38.56
N ASP A 25 -48.06 -21.51 39.15
CA ASP A 25 -47.02 -21.42 40.19
C ASP A 25 -45.81 -22.26 39.78
N LEU A 26 -44.73 -21.55 39.45
CA LEU A 26 -43.41 -22.08 39.13
C LEU A 26 -42.41 -21.54 40.13
N SER A 27 -41.72 -22.43 40.84
CA SER A 27 -40.69 -22.00 41.79
C SER A 27 -39.28 -22.20 41.25
N VAL A 28 -38.37 -21.27 41.53
CA VAL A 28 -36.93 -21.49 41.35
C VAL A 28 -36.36 -22.18 42.59
N LYS A 29 -36.05 -23.47 42.50
CA LYS A 29 -35.61 -24.28 43.65
C LYS A 29 -34.17 -24.01 44.07
N TRP A 30 -33.29 -23.78 43.11
CA TRP A 30 -31.90 -23.41 43.32
C TRP A 30 -31.31 -22.77 42.06
N VAL A 31 -30.25 -21.98 42.26
CA VAL A 31 -29.35 -21.48 41.22
C VAL A 31 -27.93 -21.90 41.58
N LYS A 32 -27.14 -22.30 40.58
CA LYS A 32 -25.74 -22.67 40.74
C LYS A 32 -24.92 -22.10 39.59
N VAL A 33 -23.73 -21.65 39.90
CA VAL A 33 -22.65 -21.38 38.95
C VAL A 33 -21.74 -22.60 38.89
N GLU A 34 -21.14 -22.85 37.73
CA GLU A 34 -20.14 -23.91 37.54
C GLU A 34 -18.92 -23.75 38.47
N LYS A 35 -18.49 -22.49 38.67
CA LYS A 35 -17.39 -22.09 39.55
C LYS A 35 -17.81 -20.86 40.35
N GLU A 36 -17.52 -20.83 41.65
CA GLU A 36 -17.82 -19.69 42.54
C GLU A 36 -16.77 -18.57 42.44
N ILE A 37 -15.55 -18.89 41.98
CA ILE A 37 -14.46 -17.94 41.74
C ILE A 37 -13.93 -18.18 40.34
N VAL A 38 -13.89 -17.13 39.52
CA VAL A 38 -13.41 -17.16 38.13
C VAL A 38 -12.63 -15.91 37.77
N GLY A 39 -11.81 -15.98 36.72
CA GLY A 39 -11.27 -14.81 36.06
C GLY A 39 -12.32 -14.05 35.27
N GLU A 40 -12.13 -12.74 35.13
CA GLU A 40 -12.82 -11.91 34.14
C GLU A 40 -12.54 -12.48 32.74
N GLY A 41 -13.56 -12.50 31.88
CA GLY A 41 -13.46 -13.04 30.51
C GLY A 41 -13.62 -14.56 30.39
N GLU A 42 -13.66 -15.30 31.51
CA GLU A 42 -14.07 -16.71 31.50
C GLU A 42 -15.55 -16.85 31.10
N ILE A 43 -15.86 -17.93 30.36
CA ILE A 43 -17.25 -18.31 30.08
C ILE A 43 -17.64 -19.47 30.98
N ILE A 44 -18.62 -19.24 31.84
CA ILE A 44 -19.14 -20.26 32.77
C ILE A 44 -20.57 -20.66 32.47
N GLU A 45 -20.96 -21.86 32.89
CA GLU A 45 -22.36 -22.26 32.89
C GLU A 45 -23.07 -21.89 34.20
N ILE A 46 -24.25 -21.26 34.06
CA ILE A 46 -25.18 -21.01 35.15
C ILE A 46 -26.36 -21.94 34.94
N SER A 47 -26.72 -22.69 35.98
CA SER A 47 -27.85 -23.62 35.98
C SER A 47 -28.84 -23.25 37.07
N ALA A 48 -30.12 -23.50 36.81
CA ALA A 48 -31.15 -23.43 37.84
C ALA A 48 -32.07 -24.64 37.77
N ARG A 49 -32.80 -24.92 38.85
CA ARG A 49 -33.89 -25.90 38.84
C ARG A 49 -35.22 -25.21 39.02
N ILE A 50 -36.09 -25.35 38.03
CA ILE A 50 -37.46 -24.84 38.05
C ILE A 50 -38.38 -26.02 38.35
N GLU A 51 -39.29 -25.85 39.30
CA GLU A 51 -40.27 -26.87 39.68
C GLU A 51 -41.69 -26.35 39.45
N ASN A 52 -42.53 -27.19 38.85
CA ASN A 52 -43.96 -26.94 38.77
C ASN A 52 -44.61 -27.34 40.10
N LYS A 53 -45.29 -26.39 40.77
CA LYS A 53 -46.00 -26.67 42.03
C LYS A 53 -47.43 -27.14 41.82
N ASN A 54 -47.93 -27.06 40.59
CA ASN A 54 -49.26 -27.49 40.23
C ASN A 54 -49.30 -28.95 39.77
N PHE A 55 -50.49 -29.56 39.85
CA PHE A 55 -50.75 -30.85 39.23
C PHE A 55 -50.94 -30.69 37.72
N GLY A 56 -50.13 -31.38 36.92
CA GLY A 56 -50.25 -31.42 35.46
C GLY A 56 -49.20 -30.59 34.71
N ILE A 57 -49.46 -30.31 33.43
CA ILE A 57 -48.53 -29.60 32.55
C ILE A 57 -48.75 -28.08 32.68
N SER A 58 -47.66 -27.32 32.82
CA SER A 58 -47.68 -25.86 32.89
C SER A 58 -48.06 -25.20 31.55
N LYS A 59 -48.47 -23.92 31.58
CA LYS A 59 -48.43 -23.03 30.40
C LYS A 59 -46.97 -22.73 29.99
N ALA A 60 -46.79 -22.13 28.81
CA ALA A 60 -45.49 -21.66 28.34
C ALA A 60 -44.91 -20.57 29.25
N PHE A 61 -43.60 -20.60 29.48
CA PHE A 61 -42.91 -19.69 30.39
C PHE A 61 -41.47 -19.41 29.94
N ALA A 62 -40.90 -18.34 30.50
CA ALA A 62 -39.50 -17.99 30.31
C ALA A 62 -38.76 -18.05 31.64
N VAL A 63 -37.53 -18.54 31.59
CA VAL A 63 -36.57 -18.46 32.70
C VAL A 63 -35.53 -17.44 32.31
N SER A 64 -35.44 -16.36 33.09
CA SER A 64 -34.51 -15.25 32.87
C SER A 64 -33.37 -15.32 33.87
N PHE A 65 -32.14 -15.15 33.38
CA PHE A 65 -30.91 -15.15 34.18
C PHE A 65 -30.35 -13.73 34.19
N TYR A 66 -29.98 -13.23 35.36
CA TYR A 66 -29.45 -11.90 35.59
C TYR A 66 -28.23 -11.93 36.50
N TYR A 67 -27.46 -10.85 36.53
CA TYR A 67 -26.46 -10.57 37.57
C TYR A 67 -26.77 -9.24 38.27
N ASP A 68 -26.68 -9.18 39.59
CA ASP A 68 -26.92 -8.05 40.49
C ASP A 68 -28.34 -7.46 40.52
N LYS A 69 -28.92 -7.16 39.35
CA LYS A 69 -30.23 -6.52 39.19
C LYS A 69 -31.07 -7.23 38.15
N THR A 70 -32.39 -7.19 38.31
CA THR A 70 -33.36 -7.79 37.39
C THR A 70 -33.87 -6.74 36.40
N ASP A 71 -32.96 -6.22 35.57
CA ASP A 71 -33.25 -5.28 34.50
C ASP A 71 -32.59 -5.73 33.18
N ASP A 72 -32.88 -5.06 32.07
CA ASP A 72 -32.38 -5.47 30.76
C ASP A 72 -30.87 -5.25 30.58
N GLU A 73 -30.25 -4.34 31.33
CA GLU A 73 -28.78 -4.12 31.28
C GLU A 73 -28.02 -5.28 31.94
N HIS A 74 -28.66 -5.92 32.91
CA HIS A 74 -28.11 -7.00 33.72
C HIS A 74 -28.55 -8.40 33.27
N LEU A 75 -29.35 -8.48 32.21
CA LEU A 75 -29.85 -9.74 31.65
C LEU A 75 -28.72 -10.54 30.99
N ILE A 76 -28.46 -11.73 31.51
CA ILE A 76 -27.55 -12.73 30.92
C ILE A 76 -28.22 -13.43 29.74
N GLY A 77 -29.52 -13.75 29.90
CA GLY A 77 -30.35 -14.26 28.82
C GLY A 77 -31.60 -14.98 29.30
N ARG A 78 -32.39 -15.48 28.35
CA ARG A 78 -33.69 -16.11 28.59
C ARG A 78 -33.78 -17.47 27.92
N ILE A 79 -34.40 -18.44 28.59
CA ILE A 79 -34.73 -19.76 28.03
C ILE A 79 -36.25 -19.92 28.05
N PHE A 80 -36.81 -20.24 26.89
CA PHE A 80 -38.25 -20.41 26.70
C PHE A 80 -38.63 -21.89 26.70
N TYR A 81 -39.68 -22.22 27.44
CA TYR A 81 -40.26 -23.56 27.45
C TYR A 81 -41.74 -23.48 27.10
N GLU A 82 -42.20 -24.39 26.23
CA GLU A 82 -43.63 -24.54 25.95
C GLU A 82 -44.40 -25.04 27.18
N SER A 83 -43.76 -25.89 28.00
CA SER A 83 -44.31 -26.37 29.27
C SER A 83 -43.30 -27.16 30.14
N ILE A 84 -43.69 -27.38 31.40
CA ILE A 84 -43.02 -28.23 32.39
C ILE A 84 -44.06 -29.11 33.10
N ASN A 85 -43.76 -30.40 33.30
CA ASN A 85 -44.61 -31.31 34.08
C ASN A 85 -44.19 -31.33 35.56
N TYR A 86 -42.94 -31.75 35.84
CA TYR A 86 -42.40 -31.82 37.20
C TYR A 86 -41.29 -30.78 37.45
N TYR A 87 -40.16 -30.91 36.75
CA TYR A 87 -39.05 -29.97 36.87
C TYR A 87 -38.28 -29.83 35.54
N ARG A 88 -37.52 -28.74 35.40
CA ARG A 88 -36.58 -28.45 34.30
C ARG A 88 -35.30 -27.91 34.91
N ILE A 89 -34.18 -28.16 34.24
CA ILE A 89 -32.88 -27.61 34.61
C ILE A 89 -32.40 -26.72 33.46
N PRO A 90 -32.89 -25.47 33.36
CA PRO A 90 -32.35 -24.49 32.43
C PRO A 90 -30.89 -24.20 32.76
N SER A 91 -30.06 -24.08 31.72
CA SER A 91 -28.69 -23.59 31.84
C SER A 91 -28.31 -22.62 30.73
N ILE A 92 -27.52 -21.60 31.08
CA ILE A 92 -27.04 -20.57 30.16
C ILE A 92 -25.56 -20.30 30.39
N LYS A 93 -24.85 -19.94 29.33
CA LYS A 93 -23.45 -19.52 29.40
C LYS A 93 -23.35 -18.02 29.67
N PHE A 94 -22.59 -17.65 30.69
CA PHE A 94 -22.30 -16.27 31.10
C PHE A 94 -20.84 -15.95 30.79
N ASP A 95 -20.61 -14.88 30.04
CA ASP A 95 -19.29 -14.32 29.75
C ASP A 95 -19.00 -13.24 30.79
N THR A 96 -17.97 -13.45 31.60
CA THR A 96 -17.63 -12.57 32.74
C THR A 96 -16.83 -11.35 32.32
N LYS A 97 -16.61 -11.12 31.03
CA LYS A 97 -15.91 -9.94 30.51
C LYS A 97 -16.55 -8.64 31.02
N ASP A 98 -15.69 -7.73 31.48
CA ASP A 98 -15.99 -6.43 32.06
C ASP A 98 -16.89 -6.48 33.30
N LYS A 99 -16.85 -7.61 34.05
CA LYS A 99 -17.60 -7.85 35.30
C LYS A 99 -16.69 -8.22 36.47
N GLU A 100 -15.59 -7.51 36.64
CA GLU A 100 -14.73 -7.69 37.82
C GLU A 100 -15.48 -7.33 39.11
N GLY A 101 -15.37 -8.19 40.13
CA GLY A 101 -15.93 -7.95 41.45
C GLY A 101 -16.77 -9.10 41.99
N GLU A 102 -17.47 -8.82 43.09
CA GLU A 102 -18.47 -9.74 43.65
C GLU A 102 -19.83 -9.46 43.01
N HIS A 103 -20.46 -10.52 42.49
CA HIS A 103 -21.74 -10.43 41.80
C HIS A 103 -22.75 -11.43 42.35
N LYS A 104 -24.02 -11.04 42.27
CA LYS A 104 -25.16 -11.89 42.64
C LYS A 104 -25.86 -12.41 41.40
N ILE A 105 -25.78 -13.70 41.11
CA ILE A 105 -26.53 -14.31 40.02
C ILE A 105 -27.98 -14.53 40.48
N ILE A 106 -28.94 -14.02 39.70
CA ILE A 106 -30.36 -14.09 39.99
C ILE A 106 -31.05 -14.85 38.86
N VAL A 107 -31.90 -15.82 39.19
CA VAL A 107 -32.77 -16.49 38.22
C VAL A 107 -34.21 -16.21 38.57
N HIS A 108 -34.97 -15.81 37.56
CA HIS A 108 -36.38 -15.48 37.66
C HIS A 108 -37.20 -16.34 36.71
N VAL A 109 -38.35 -16.81 37.15
CA VAL A 109 -39.40 -17.36 36.29
C VAL A 109 -40.64 -16.49 36.38
N SER A 110 -41.21 -16.06 35.25
CA SER A 110 -42.41 -15.21 35.29
C SER A 110 -43.66 -16.08 35.42
N ASP A 111 -44.36 -15.97 36.54
CA ASP A 111 -45.59 -16.69 36.83
C ASP A 111 -46.61 -15.80 37.58
N GLU A 112 -47.73 -16.38 38.02
CA GLU A 112 -48.79 -15.66 38.74
C GLU A 112 -48.51 -15.56 40.25
N ASN A 113 -47.37 -16.06 40.75
CA ASN A 113 -46.99 -16.14 42.16
C ASN A 113 -45.59 -15.54 42.43
N GLU A 114 -45.55 -14.30 42.95
CA GLU A 114 -44.30 -13.58 43.16
C GLU A 114 -43.40 -14.10 44.31
N ASP A 115 -43.91 -14.98 45.17
CA ASP A 115 -43.21 -15.33 46.42
C ASP A 115 -42.06 -16.33 46.25
N ASN A 116 -42.05 -17.13 45.18
CA ASN A 116 -41.10 -18.25 45.02
C ASN A 116 -40.39 -18.28 43.65
N ASN A 117 -40.57 -17.22 42.87
CA ASN A 117 -40.19 -17.18 41.48
C ASN A 117 -38.77 -16.63 41.25
N TYR A 118 -38.03 -16.37 42.33
CA TYR A 118 -36.60 -16.02 42.33
C TYR A 118 -35.76 -16.99 43.16
N ALA A 119 -34.54 -17.25 42.69
CA ALA A 119 -33.45 -17.72 43.55
C ALA A 119 -32.13 -17.11 43.09
N PHE A 120 -31.10 -17.19 43.94
CA PHE A 120 -29.81 -16.57 43.67
C PHE A 120 -28.63 -17.38 44.21
N CYS A 121 -27.45 -17.09 43.67
CA CYS A 121 -26.15 -17.51 44.20
C CYS A 121 -25.13 -16.39 43.98
N ASN A 122 -23.97 -16.48 44.63
CA ASN A 122 -22.91 -15.47 44.49
C ASN A 122 -21.78 -16.00 43.63
N ILE A 123 -21.05 -15.09 42.99
CA ILE A 123 -19.83 -15.37 42.26
C ILE A 123 -18.82 -14.24 42.47
N THR A 124 -17.54 -14.59 42.55
CA THR A 124 -16.42 -13.64 42.56
C THR A 124 -15.67 -13.72 41.24
N ILE A 125 -15.51 -12.58 40.57
CA ILE A 125 -14.82 -12.44 39.29
C ILE A 125 -13.55 -11.64 39.51
N LEU A 126 -12.40 -12.28 39.33
CA LEU A 126 -11.07 -11.71 39.53
C LEU A 126 -10.56 -11.03 38.26
N SER A 127 -9.92 -9.87 38.37
CA SER A 127 -9.28 -9.22 37.23
C SER A 127 -8.23 -10.13 36.59
N THR A 128 -8.30 -10.28 35.27
CA THR A 128 -7.33 -11.02 34.43
C THR A 128 -6.59 -10.08 33.47
N LYS A 129 -6.86 -8.77 33.52
CA LYS A 129 -6.29 -7.75 32.63
C LYS A 129 -4.79 -7.56 32.88
N ASN A 130 -3.97 -7.89 31.89
CA ASN A 130 -2.55 -7.52 31.86
C ASN A 130 -2.35 -6.20 31.11
N ARG A 131 -2.16 -5.10 31.83
CA ARG A 131 -2.06 -3.75 31.23
C ARG A 131 -0.70 -3.42 30.60
N ASN A 132 0.26 -4.33 30.68
CA ASN A 132 1.64 -4.06 30.26
C ASN A 132 1.97 -4.58 28.85
N GLU A 133 1.04 -5.31 28.22
CA GLU A 133 1.26 -5.87 26.89
C GLU A 133 0.86 -4.85 25.82
N LYS A 134 1.77 -4.61 24.87
CA LYS A 134 1.58 -3.61 23.81
C LYS A 134 1.86 -4.24 22.46
N VAL A 135 1.04 -5.22 22.11
CA VAL A 135 1.05 -5.85 20.79
C VAL A 135 0.01 -5.17 19.92
N LEU A 136 0.42 -4.67 18.76
CA LEU A 136 -0.43 -3.93 17.84
C LEU A 136 -0.62 -4.71 16.54
N ILE A 137 -1.79 -4.58 15.94
CA ILE A 137 -2.03 -4.89 14.53
C ILE A 137 -1.26 -3.84 13.72
N ASP A 138 -0.26 -4.29 12.97
CA ASP A 138 0.71 -3.45 12.28
C ASP A 138 0.41 -3.34 10.77
N GLU A 139 -0.05 -4.43 10.15
CA GLU A 139 -0.46 -4.43 8.75
C GLU A 139 -1.75 -5.22 8.56
N VAL A 140 -2.62 -4.75 7.66
CA VAL A 140 -3.84 -5.45 7.27
C VAL A 140 -4.00 -5.43 5.75
N TYR A 141 -4.12 -6.61 5.16
CA TYR A 141 -4.45 -6.80 3.75
C TYR A 141 -5.75 -7.58 3.63
N TYR A 142 -6.86 -6.85 3.52
CA TYR A 142 -8.20 -7.44 3.42
C TYR A 142 -8.73 -7.47 1.98
N HIS A 143 -8.38 -6.47 1.16
CA HIS A 143 -8.87 -6.39 -0.22
C HIS A 143 -7.88 -7.06 -1.18
N THR A 144 -7.95 -8.39 -1.24
CA THR A 144 -7.05 -9.19 -2.06
C THR A 144 -7.21 -8.91 -3.55
N ARG A 145 -6.14 -9.08 -4.34
CA ARG A 145 -6.27 -9.04 -5.81
C ARG A 145 -7.21 -10.17 -6.30
N PRO A 146 -7.83 -10.04 -7.49
CA PRO A 146 -8.77 -11.04 -8.00
C PRO A 146 -8.16 -12.44 -8.03
N ASN A 147 -8.95 -13.42 -7.57
CA ASN A 147 -8.54 -14.83 -7.46
C ASN A 147 -7.32 -15.08 -6.56
N ARG A 148 -6.99 -14.16 -5.64
CA ARG A 148 -5.99 -14.36 -4.60
C ARG A 148 -6.65 -14.65 -3.27
N LYS A 149 -6.30 -15.77 -2.66
CA LYS A 149 -6.71 -16.12 -1.29
C LYS A 149 -5.63 -15.70 -0.32
N ASN A 150 -5.34 -14.41 -0.26
CA ASN A 150 -4.17 -13.87 0.44
C ASN A 150 -4.55 -12.80 1.45
N GLU A 151 -5.70 -12.90 2.09
CA GLU A 151 -5.96 -12.04 3.24
C GLU A 151 -4.84 -12.26 4.28
N TYR A 152 -4.17 -11.20 4.72
CA TYR A 152 -3.13 -11.33 5.74
C TYR A 152 -3.20 -10.21 6.76
N ILE A 153 -2.66 -10.51 7.94
CA ILE A 153 -2.48 -9.55 9.02
C ILE A 153 -1.06 -9.72 9.56
N CYS A 154 -0.44 -8.61 9.94
CA CYS A 154 0.80 -8.56 10.69
C CYS A 154 0.52 -8.00 12.08
N ILE A 155 1.08 -8.60 13.11
CA ILE A 155 1.14 -8.02 14.46
C ILE A 155 2.58 -7.67 14.80
N LYS A 156 2.78 -6.62 15.61
CA LYS A 156 4.08 -6.16 16.09
C LYS A 156 4.05 -5.97 17.60
N ASN A 157 5.07 -6.43 18.29
CA ASN A 157 5.28 -6.06 19.68
C ASN A 157 5.89 -4.65 19.76
N ALA A 158 5.08 -3.67 20.17
CA ALA A 158 5.49 -2.28 20.37
C ALA A 158 5.87 -1.96 21.83
N GLY A 159 5.95 -2.98 22.68
CA GLY A 159 6.44 -2.91 24.05
C GLY A 159 7.95 -3.09 24.15
N ASP A 160 8.46 -3.09 25.38
CA ASP A 160 9.87 -3.25 25.74
C ASP A 160 10.19 -4.64 26.34
N ARG A 161 9.22 -5.56 26.32
CA ARG A 161 9.33 -6.93 26.86
C ARG A 161 8.69 -7.94 25.91
N GLU A 162 9.15 -9.19 26.01
CA GLU A 162 8.49 -10.32 25.35
C GLU A 162 7.03 -10.48 25.83
N VAL A 163 6.16 -10.94 24.93
CA VAL A 163 4.75 -11.22 25.23
C VAL A 163 4.42 -12.65 24.83
N ASN A 164 3.77 -13.41 25.73
CA ASN A 164 3.26 -14.75 25.44
C ASN A 164 1.90 -14.64 24.76
N LEU A 165 1.76 -15.21 23.56
CA LEU A 165 0.52 -15.20 22.77
C LEU A 165 -0.34 -16.46 22.98
N ASP A 166 -0.03 -17.30 23.97
CA ASP A 166 -0.82 -18.50 24.25
C ASP A 166 -2.29 -18.17 24.51
N GLY A 167 -3.18 -18.85 23.79
CA GLY A 167 -4.62 -18.62 23.85
C GLY A 167 -5.12 -17.31 23.21
N TRP A 168 -4.22 -16.41 22.78
CA TRP A 168 -4.60 -15.18 22.07
C TRP A 168 -5.17 -15.51 20.69
N TYR A 169 -5.96 -14.61 20.14
CA TYR A 169 -6.60 -14.84 18.85
C TYR A 169 -6.98 -13.55 18.12
N ILE A 170 -7.23 -13.69 16.82
CA ILE A 170 -7.83 -12.65 15.98
C ILE A 170 -9.28 -13.01 15.68
N THR A 171 -10.18 -12.03 15.73
CA THR A 171 -11.60 -12.18 15.37
C THR A 171 -12.08 -11.03 14.49
N THR A 172 -13.00 -11.34 13.58
CA THR A 172 -13.75 -10.32 12.80
C THR A 172 -15.17 -10.08 13.33
N GLN A 173 -15.52 -10.72 14.45
CA GLN A 173 -16.85 -10.66 15.04
C GLN A 173 -16.80 -10.38 16.55
N PRO A 174 -16.04 -9.37 17.01
CA PRO A 174 -15.78 -9.16 18.44
C PRO A 174 -17.04 -8.88 19.28
N TRP A 175 -18.15 -8.50 18.66
CA TRP A 175 -19.44 -8.29 19.34
C TRP A 175 -20.15 -9.59 19.76
N LYS A 176 -19.71 -10.76 19.28
CA LYS A 176 -20.23 -12.05 19.75
C LYS A 176 -19.52 -12.49 21.02
N ARG A 177 -20.19 -13.29 21.85
CA ARG A 177 -19.56 -13.98 22.99
C ARG A 177 -18.36 -14.81 22.54
N ALA A 178 -17.29 -14.89 23.34
CA ALA A 178 -16.00 -15.44 22.90
C ALA A 178 -16.06 -16.88 22.31
N ASP A 179 -16.97 -17.73 22.79
CA ASP A 179 -17.18 -19.11 22.29
C ASP A 179 -18.01 -19.19 21.00
N LYS A 180 -18.55 -18.06 20.52
CA LYS A 180 -19.35 -17.92 19.29
C LYS A 180 -18.67 -17.06 18.22
N GLN A 181 -17.49 -16.54 18.52
CA GLN A 181 -16.67 -15.79 17.56
C GLN A 181 -16.00 -16.75 16.59
N ASN A 182 -16.03 -16.41 15.30
CA ASN A 182 -15.09 -17.01 14.36
C ASN A 182 -13.71 -16.40 14.59
N LYS A 183 -12.69 -17.23 14.71
CA LYS A 183 -11.35 -16.76 15.09
C LYS A 183 -10.23 -17.66 14.59
N ILE A 184 -9.05 -17.07 14.48
CA ILE A 184 -7.77 -17.75 14.29
C ILE A 184 -6.96 -17.56 15.56
N ILE A 185 -6.40 -18.64 16.10
CA ILE A 185 -5.81 -18.71 17.44
C ILE A 185 -4.31 -18.90 17.29
N PHE A 186 -3.54 -18.09 18.01
CA PHE A 186 -2.08 -18.20 18.00
C PHE A 186 -1.64 -19.51 18.65
N PRO A 187 -0.61 -20.19 18.09
CA PRO A 187 0.07 -21.25 18.82
C PRO A 187 0.76 -20.66 20.06
N SER A 188 1.17 -21.52 20.99
CA SER A 188 1.92 -21.11 22.18
C SER A 188 3.31 -20.62 21.75
N ILE A 189 3.46 -19.29 21.61
CA ILE A 189 4.66 -18.60 21.14
C ILE A 189 4.87 -17.30 21.91
N TYR A 190 6.11 -16.82 21.88
CA TYR A 190 6.49 -15.52 22.41
C TYR A 190 6.81 -14.58 21.25
N ILE A 191 6.49 -13.30 21.41
CA ILE A 191 6.89 -12.23 20.48
C ILE A 191 7.82 -11.24 21.19
N GLU A 192 9.03 -11.08 20.67
CA GLU A 192 10.07 -10.21 21.21
C GLU A 192 9.81 -8.73 20.91
N PRO A 193 10.41 -7.77 21.65
CA PRO A 193 10.28 -6.35 21.35
C PRO A 193 10.63 -6.02 19.91
N SER A 194 9.76 -5.26 19.23
CA SER A 194 9.85 -4.90 17.80
C SER A 194 9.71 -6.05 16.80
N GLU A 195 9.58 -7.30 17.25
CA GLU A 195 9.32 -8.44 16.37
C GLU A 195 7.94 -8.30 15.71
N LYS A 196 7.86 -8.77 14.46
CA LYS A 196 6.64 -8.84 13.67
C LYS A 196 6.29 -10.30 13.39
N ILE A 197 5.00 -10.63 13.44
CA ILE A 197 4.48 -11.95 13.05
C ILE A 197 3.45 -11.75 11.93
N TYR A 198 3.73 -12.35 10.78
CA TYR A 198 2.87 -12.36 9.60
C TYR A 198 2.07 -13.65 9.53
N PHE A 199 0.75 -13.54 9.37
CA PHE A 199 -0.12 -14.69 9.15
C PHE A 199 -1.15 -14.42 8.08
N THR A 200 -1.40 -15.43 7.24
CA THR A 200 -2.18 -15.29 6.00
C THR A 200 -3.17 -16.42 5.80
N GLN A 201 -4.15 -16.18 4.93
CA GLN A 201 -5.08 -17.19 4.45
C GLN A 201 -4.38 -18.32 3.67
N ASN A 202 -3.33 -18.01 2.90
CA ASN A 202 -2.60 -18.98 2.08
C ASN A 202 -1.16 -18.51 1.88
N ALA A 203 -0.20 -19.23 2.44
CA ALA A 203 1.21 -18.82 2.42
C ALA A 203 1.82 -18.81 1.02
N THR A 204 1.38 -19.68 0.11
CA THR A 204 1.86 -19.69 -1.28
C THR A 204 1.40 -18.44 -2.04
N SER A 205 0.17 -17.98 -1.79
CA SER A 205 -0.34 -16.74 -2.38
C SER A 205 0.36 -15.53 -1.78
N PHE A 206 0.60 -15.54 -0.46
CA PHE A 206 1.39 -14.50 0.21
C PHE A 206 2.79 -14.39 -0.36
N GLU A 207 3.56 -15.48 -0.40
CA GLU A 207 4.95 -15.47 -0.88
C GLU A 207 5.05 -14.96 -2.32
N LYS A 208 4.09 -15.31 -3.18
CA LYS A 208 4.05 -14.84 -4.57
C LYS A 208 3.76 -13.33 -4.71
N GLU A 209 3.03 -12.73 -3.77
CA GLU A 209 2.68 -11.31 -3.82
C GLU A 209 3.62 -10.43 -3.00
N ALA A 210 4.03 -10.89 -1.82
CA ALA A 210 4.86 -10.17 -0.86
C ALA A 210 6.36 -10.42 -1.04
N GLY A 211 6.77 -11.53 -1.68
CA GLY A 211 8.17 -11.86 -1.97
C GLY A 211 8.94 -12.55 -0.84
N PHE A 212 8.27 -12.90 0.26
CA PHE A 212 8.82 -13.64 1.40
C PHE A 212 7.76 -14.55 2.03
N LYS A 213 8.16 -15.50 2.88
CA LYS A 213 7.23 -16.43 3.54
C LYS A 213 6.59 -15.80 4.78
N PRO A 214 5.30 -16.03 5.04
CA PRO A 214 4.69 -15.67 6.31
C PRO A 214 5.11 -16.66 7.40
N ASP A 215 4.96 -16.27 8.66
CA ASP A 215 5.24 -17.12 9.81
C ASP A 215 4.19 -18.23 9.97
N TYR A 216 2.92 -17.90 9.66
CA TYR A 216 1.80 -18.83 9.76
C TYR A 216 0.80 -18.72 8.61
N GLU A 217 0.02 -19.78 8.39
CA GLU A 217 -1.21 -19.74 7.60
C GLU A 217 -2.41 -20.28 8.39
N TYR A 218 -3.65 -19.93 8.00
CA TYR A 218 -4.86 -20.43 8.68
C TYR A 218 -5.79 -21.25 7.76
N TYR A 219 -5.27 -21.62 6.59
CA TYR A 219 -5.74 -22.74 5.79
C TYR A 219 -4.51 -23.53 5.33
N ASN A 220 -4.54 -24.85 5.52
CA ASN A 220 -3.46 -25.73 5.11
C ASN A 220 -3.32 -25.71 3.57
N CYS A 221 -2.35 -24.95 3.10
CA CYS A 221 -2.08 -24.72 1.68
C CYS A 221 -0.63 -25.01 1.30
N SER A 222 0.26 -25.11 2.28
CA SER A 222 1.71 -25.17 2.10
C SER A 222 2.41 -25.90 3.25
N SER A 223 3.73 -25.75 3.35
CA SER A 223 4.53 -26.24 4.48
C SER A 223 4.67 -25.24 5.63
N VAL A 224 4.10 -24.03 5.51
CA VAL A 224 4.09 -23.04 6.58
C VAL A 224 3.19 -23.54 7.73
N PRO A 225 3.57 -23.33 9.00
CA PRO A 225 2.76 -23.79 10.14
C PRO A 225 1.32 -23.24 10.13
N ASP A 226 0.36 -24.11 10.45
CA ASP A 226 -1.07 -23.77 10.53
C ASP A 226 -1.42 -23.14 11.90
N MET A 227 -2.23 -22.09 11.91
CA MET A 227 -2.95 -21.59 13.09
C MET A 227 -4.28 -22.35 13.27
N GLU A 228 -4.70 -22.58 14.51
CA GLU A 228 -6.02 -23.16 14.77
C GLU A 228 -7.11 -22.16 14.34
N ARG A 229 -8.05 -22.62 13.52
CA ARG A 229 -9.18 -21.81 13.05
C ARG A 229 -10.52 -22.37 13.52
N LYS A 230 -11.30 -21.55 14.24
CA LYS A 230 -12.68 -21.85 14.64
C LYS A 230 -13.66 -21.07 13.74
N GLY A 231 -14.49 -21.79 12.99
CA GLY A 231 -15.43 -21.17 12.04
C GLY A 231 -14.75 -20.57 10.80
N SER A 232 -15.44 -19.71 10.07
CA SER A 232 -14.89 -19.04 8.87
C SER A 232 -14.24 -17.70 9.23
N PHE A 233 -12.98 -17.51 8.84
CA PHE A 233 -12.28 -16.23 8.98
C PHE A 233 -12.12 -15.60 7.59
N ILE A 234 -12.80 -14.48 7.38
CA ILE A 234 -12.82 -13.68 6.15
C ILE A 234 -12.95 -12.20 6.57
N MET A 235 -12.22 -11.31 5.94
CA MET A 235 -12.33 -9.87 6.11
C MET A 235 -13.22 -9.28 5.00
N SER A 236 -14.09 -8.34 5.35
CA SER A 236 -15.04 -7.75 4.39
C SER A 236 -14.35 -6.68 3.56
N ASN A 237 -14.59 -6.63 2.24
CA ASN A 237 -14.06 -5.56 1.38
C ASN A 237 -14.77 -4.20 1.57
N ASN A 238 -15.95 -4.17 2.21
CA ASN A 238 -16.77 -2.97 2.36
C ASN A 238 -16.68 -2.35 3.77
N GLY A 239 -15.85 -2.93 4.63
CA GLY A 239 -15.70 -2.50 6.02
C GLY A 239 -15.95 -3.62 7.02
N GLY A 240 -15.27 -3.51 8.17
CA GLY A 240 -15.31 -4.51 9.23
C GLY A 240 -14.45 -4.10 10.42
N VAL A 241 -14.27 -5.07 11.32
CA VAL A 241 -13.38 -4.95 12.48
C VAL A 241 -12.45 -6.14 12.47
N VAL A 242 -11.17 -5.92 12.78
CA VAL A 242 -10.21 -6.95 13.13
C VAL A 242 -9.76 -6.66 14.55
N CYS A 243 -10.00 -7.59 15.48
CA CYS A 243 -9.58 -7.45 16.88
C CYS A 243 -8.55 -8.49 17.24
N LEU A 244 -7.45 -8.03 17.84
CA LEU A 244 -6.52 -8.85 18.60
C LEU A 244 -7.06 -8.97 20.03
N LYS A 245 -7.24 -10.21 20.47
CA LYS A 245 -7.82 -10.57 21.76
C LYS A 245 -6.86 -11.47 22.53
N ASP A 246 -6.79 -11.28 23.85
CA ASP A 246 -6.14 -12.24 24.73
C ASP A 246 -7.02 -13.48 24.96
N GLU A 247 -6.52 -14.44 25.75
CA GLU A 247 -7.26 -15.68 26.08
C GLU A 247 -8.58 -15.43 26.85
N TYR A 248 -8.72 -14.26 27.49
CA TYR A 248 -9.89 -13.82 28.26
C TYR A 248 -10.82 -12.86 27.47
N ASN A 249 -10.67 -12.75 26.15
CA ASN A 249 -11.50 -11.94 25.26
C ASN A 249 -11.40 -10.40 25.51
N HIS A 250 -10.36 -9.93 26.21
CA HIS A 250 -10.06 -8.49 26.25
C HIS A 250 -9.50 -8.04 24.91
N THR A 251 -9.92 -6.86 24.43
CA THR A 251 -9.28 -6.23 23.27
C THR A 251 -7.90 -5.72 23.65
N ILE A 252 -6.88 -6.26 22.99
CA ILE A 252 -5.51 -5.75 23.04
C ILE A 252 -5.33 -4.63 22.01
N ASP A 253 -5.78 -4.87 20.78
CA ASP A 253 -5.80 -3.86 19.71
C ASP A 253 -6.97 -4.12 18.75
N ALA A 254 -7.43 -3.06 18.09
CA ALA A 254 -8.47 -3.14 17.08
C ALA A 254 -8.13 -2.31 15.84
N PHE A 255 -8.51 -2.84 14.69
CA PHE A 255 -8.49 -2.15 13.42
C PHE A 255 -9.92 -2.09 12.86
N VAL A 256 -10.43 -0.87 12.68
CA VAL A 256 -11.81 -0.62 12.22
C VAL A 256 -11.76 0.15 10.91
N TYR A 257 -12.48 -0.33 9.90
CA TYR A 257 -12.43 0.22 8.55
C TYR A 257 -13.78 0.18 7.82
N GLY A 258 -13.91 1.02 6.79
CA GLY A 258 -15.11 1.17 5.97
C GLY A 258 -16.30 1.72 6.77
N GLU A 259 -17.48 1.14 6.56
CA GLU A 259 -18.73 1.66 7.15
C GLU A 259 -19.03 1.14 8.56
N THR A 260 -18.14 0.33 9.14
CA THR A 260 -18.40 -0.34 10.42
C THR A 260 -18.06 0.54 11.62
N VAL A 261 -18.92 0.57 12.63
CA VAL A 261 -18.67 1.29 13.90
C VAL A 261 -18.38 0.29 15.01
N TYR A 262 -17.25 0.45 15.67
CA TYR A 262 -16.84 -0.32 16.84
C TYR A 262 -16.05 0.57 17.79
N LYS A 263 -16.23 0.39 19.11
CA LYS A 263 -15.77 1.35 20.14
C LYS A 263 -14.79 0.76 21.14
N GLU A 264 -14.67 -0.55 21.22
CA GLU A 264 -13.77 -1.20 22.18
C GLU A 264 -12.38 -1.28 21.54
N GLY A 265 -11.39 -0.57 22.09
CA GLY A 265 -10.06 -0.46 21.47
C GLY A 265 -10.02 0.39 20.20
N TRP A 266 -11.06 1.21 19.93
CA TRP A 266 -11.06 2.13 18.80
C TRP A 266 -11.82 3.42 19.13
N ASN A 267 -11.28 4.55 18.71
CA ASN A 267 -11.82 5.87 18.92
C ASN A 267 -11.93 6.63 17.59
N GLY A 268 -13.07 7.26 17.36
CA GLY A 268 -13.31 8.07 16.16
C GLY A 268 -13.76 7.28 14.93
N LYS A 269 -13.50 7.84 13.75
CA LYS A 269 -13.96 7.30 12.47
C LYS A 269 -13.17 6.03 12.08
N PRO A 270 -13.75 5.12 11.30
CA PRO A 270 -13.03 4.01 10.69
C PRO A 270 -11.99 4.50 9.67
N VAL A 271 -11.00 3.66 9.39
CA VAL A 271 -10.09 3.83 8.26
C VAL A 271 -10.87 3.72 6.94
N GLU A 272 -10.55 4.56 5.97
CA GLU A 272 -11.22 4.55 4.67
C GLU A 272 -10.97 3.24 3.91
N CYS A 273 -11.95 2.80 3.11
CA CYS A 273 -11.80 1.61 2.28
C CYS A 273 -10.72 1.85 1.20
N VAL A 274 -9.95 0.80 0.92
CA VAL A 274 -8.88 0.83 -0.09
C VAL A 274 -9.19 -0.13 -1.25
N ASN A 275 -8.51 0.10 -2.37
CA ASN A 275 -8.65 -0.74 -3.56
C ASN A 275 -7.96 -2.11 -3.41
N GLU A 276 -8.25 -3.02 -4.33
CA GLU A 276 -7.59 -4.32 -4.41
C GLU A 276 -6.06 -4.18 -4.46
N GLY A 277 -5.34 -5.03 -3.72
CA GLY A 277 -3.87 -5.00 -3.71
C GLY A 277 -3.23 -3.97 -2.79
N VAL A 278 -4.03 -3.11 -2.14
CA VAL A 278 -3.52 -2.12 -1.16
C VAL A 278 -3.38 -2.77 0.21
N VAL A 279 -2.21 -2.61 0.82
CA VAL A 279 -1.92 -2.96 2.20
C VAL A 279 -2.09 -1.71 3.06
N LEU A 280 -2.86 -1.82 4.14
CA LEU A 280 -2.88 -0.79 5.17
C LEU A 280 -1.78 -1.08 6.17
N LYS A 281 -0.93 -0.09 6.44
CA LYS A 281 0.13 -0.16 7.43
C LYS A 281 -0.16 0.83 8.55
N ARG A 282 0.20 0.49 9.78
CA ARG A 282 0.17 1.40 10.91
C ARG A 282 1.40 2.32 10.88
N LYS A 283 1.26 3.56 11.33
CA LYS A 283 2.34 4.52 11.56
C LYS A 283 3.04 4.21 12.86
N GLU A 284 4.36 4.30 12.85
CA GLU A 284 5.17 4.04 14.04
C GLU A 284 5.19 5.20 15.06
N LEU A 285 4.49 6.32 14.76
CA LEU A 285 4.62 7.58 15.52
C LEU A 285 4.03 7.53 16.95
N GLN A 286 2.91 6.82 17.15
CA GLN A 286 2.31 6.42 18.44
C GLN A 286 0.91 5.86 18.12
N ASP A 287 0.47 4.79 18.80
CA ASP A 287 -0.90 4.29 18.66
C ASP A 287 -1.91 5.24 19.33
N THR A 288 -2.82 5.79 18.54
CA THR A 288 -3.91 6.67 19.02
C THR A 288 -5.24 5.92 19.09
N ASN A 289 -5.28 4.65 18.66
CA ASN A 289 -6.49 3.86 18.46
C ASN A 289 -7.49 4.57 17.53
N THR A 290 -7.00 5.28 16.50
CA THR A 290 -7.85 6.00 15.54
C THR A 290 -7.40 5.78 14.10
N SER A 291 -8.19 6.23 13.12
CA SER A 291 -7.84 6.10 11.70
C SER A 291 -6.54 6.82 11.33
N ILE A 292 -6.13 7.84 12.07
CA ILE A 292 -4.92 8.64 11.74
C ILE A 292 -3.64 7.81 11.78
N ASP A 293 -3.66 6.72 12.55
CA ASP A 293 -2.57 5.75 12.67
C ASP A 293 -2.33 5.01 11.35
N TRP A 294 -3.24 5.09 10.37
CA TRP A 294 -3.20 4.35 9.10
C TRP A 294 -3.19 5.26 7.86
N GLU A 295 -3.28 6.58 8.04
CA GLU A 295 -3.44 7.55 6.95
C GLU A 295 -2.09 8.03 6.42
N TYR A 296 -1.59 7.48 5.31
CA TYR A 296 -0.35 7.93 4.66
C TYR A 296 -0.62 8.82 3.44
N ASN A 297 0.36 9.67 3.07
CA ASN A 297 0.36 10.35 1.76
C ASN A 297 0.64 9.37 0.61
N ARG A 298 1.12 8.17 0.93
CA ARG A 298 1.43 7.07 0.01
C ARG A 298 0.40 5.95 0.15
N THR A 299 0.09 5.29 -0.97
CA THR A 299 -0.62 4.00 -0.97
C THR A 299 0.39 2.86 -1.04
N PHE A 300 0.36 1.92 -0.08
CA PHE A 300 1.22 0.74 -0.12
C PHE A 300 0.56 -0.37 -0.93
N ILE A 301 1.23 -0.81 -1.99
CA ILE A 301 0.79 -1.97 -2.77
C ILE A 301 1.52 -3.22 -2.27
N ILE A 302 0.82 -4.35 -2.18
CA ILE A 302 1.44 -5.61 -1.75
C ILE A 302 2.68 -5.94 -2.60
N GLY A 303 3.80 -6.23 -1.92
CA GLY A 303 5.11 -6.50 -2.50
C GLY A 303 5.92 -5.26 -2.91
N GLN A 304 5.36 -4.05 -2.81
CA GLN A 304 6.11 -2.82 -3.05
C GLN A 304 7.15 -2.60 -1.94
N SER A 305 8.32 -2.07 -2.28
CA SER A 305 9.39 -1.84 -1.30
C SER A 305 9.02 -0.77 -0.27
N ASP A 306 9.76 -0.75 0.83
CA ASP A 306 9.67 0.29 1.86
C ASP A 306 11.09 0.61 2.37
N PHE A 307 11.97 0.95 1.44
CA PHE A 307 13.38 1.20 1.74
C PHE A 307 13.53 2.47 2.58
N TYR A 308 14.30 2.35 3.67
CA TYR A 308 14.79 3.50 4.41
C TYR A 308 15.62 4.41 3.50
N ILE A 309 15.72 5.68 3.90
CA ILE A 309 16.55 6.63 3.20
C ILE A 309 18.03 6.23 3.32
N TRP A 310 18.76 6.33 2.21
CA TRP A 310 20.22 6.27 2.22
C TRP A 310 20.80 7.69 2.21
N HIS A 311 21.68 7.97 3.16
CA HIS A 311 22.42 9.21 3.26
C HIS A 311 23.85 8.89 3.68
N GLY A 312 24.84 9.49 3.02
CA GLY A 312 26.24 9.27 3.36
C GLY A 312 27.21 10.08 2.52
N GLU A 313 28.47 9.95 2.89
CA GLU A 313 29.60 10.49 2.13
C GLU A 313 29.92 9.54 0.96
N VAL A 314 30.18 10.12 -0.22
CA VAL A 314 30.64 9.43 -1.43
C VAL A 314 31.99 9.99 -1.84
N ASP A 315 32.71 9.26 -2.70
CA ASP A 315 34.04 9.67 -3.14
C ASP A 315 33.93 10.57 -4.38
N LYS A 316 34.31 10.06 -5.55
CA LYS A 316 34.44 10.86 -6.78
C LYS A 316 33.15 10.88 -7.57
N ALA A 317 32.98 11.89 -8.41
CA ALA A 317 31.86 11.95 -9.35
C ALA A 317 32.25 12.50 -10.72
N ILE A 318 31.48 12.07 -11.72
CA ILE A 318 31.47 12.65 -13.06
C ILE A 318 30.06 13.18 -13.30
N ALA A 319 29.90 14.50 -13.27
CA ALA A 319 28.66 15.15 -13.66
C ALA A 319 28.63 15.37 -15.18
N PHE A 320 27.51 15.07 -15.82
CA PHE A 320 27.38 15.15 -17.28
C PHE A 320 25.96 15.52 -17.71
N CYS A 321 25.80 15.90 -18.98
CA CYS A 321 24.49 16.15 -19.56
C CYS A 321 24.39 15.62 -20.99
N SER A 322 23.14 15.34 -21.40
CA SER A 322 22.76 15.09 -22.79
C SER A 322 22.29 16.41 -23.43
N PRO A 323 22.51 16.64 -24.74
CA PRO A 323 23.20 15.75 -25.69
C PRO A 323 24.73 15.85 -25.67
N ASP A 324 25.29 16.75 -24.87
CA ASP A 324 26.68 17.19 -24.98
C ASP A 324 27.74 16.09 -24.84
N CYS A 325 27.63 15.27 -23.79
CA CYS A 325 28.69 14.32 -23.41
C CYS A 325 28.20 13.00 -22.78
N SER A 326 26.88 12.78 -22.70
CA SER A 326 26.30 11.60 -22.04
C SER A 326 26.74 10.28 -22.67
N TYR A 327 26.81 10.18 -24.00
CA TYR A 327 27.20 8.94 -24.68
C TYR A 327 28.63 8.50 -24.36
N ASP A 328 29.58 9.42 -24.34
CA ASP A 328 30.99 9.10 -24.08
C ASP A 328 31.20 8.67 -22.63
N VAL A 329 30.64 9.41 -21.66
CA VAL A 329 30.75 9.08 -20.23
C VAL A 329 30.13 7.71 -19.93
N ILE A 330 28.87 7.49 -20.36
CA ILE A 330 28.17 6.23 -20.10
C ILE A 330 28.89 5.08 -20.79
N SER A 331 29.27 5.24 -22.07
CA SER A 331 29.98 4.18 -22.80
C SER A 331 31.30 3.80 -22.14
N GLN A 332 32.02 4.77 -21.56
CA GLN A 332 33.29 4.51 -20.88
C GLN A 332 33.08 3.73 -19.57
N GLU A 333 32.13 4.14 -18.74
CA GLU A 333 31.81 3.42 -17.50
C GLU A 333 31.34 1.98 -17.79
N LEU A 334 30.48 1.79 -18.80
CA LEU A 334 29.99 0.46 -19.19
C LEU A 334 31.11 -0.46 -19.72
N LYS A 335 32.07 0.06 -20.48
CA LYS A 335 33.19 -0.74 -21.03
C LYS A 335 34.15 -1.25 -19.97
N ASN A 336 34.34 -0.48 -18.91
CA ASN A 336 35.34 -0.75 -17.88
C ASN A 336 34.84 -1.68 -16.77
N ALA A 337 33.52 -1.88 -16.68
CA ALA A 337 32.89 -2.70 -15.66
C ALA A 337 33.09 -4.21 -15.87
N LYS A 338 33.11 -4.96 -14.77
CA LYS A 338 33.10 -6.43 -14.71
C LYS A 338 31.70 -6.97 -14.43
N GLU A 339 30.90 -6.25 -13.66
CA GLU A 339 29.48 -6.53 -13.45
C GLU A 339 28.64 -5.29 -13.72
N LEU A 340 27.48 -5.50 -14.36
CA LEU A 340 26.55 -4.46 -14.76
C LEU A 340 25.13 -4.85 -14.35
N LEU A 341 24.59 -4.12 -13.38
CA LEU A 341 23.18 -4.17 -13.01
C LEU A 341 22.51 -2.92 -13.56
N ILE A 342 21.63 -3.09 -14.55
CA ILE A 342 21.08 -1.99 -15.34
C ILE A 342 19.58 -1.97 -15.16
N ASN A 343 19.04 -0.88 -14.64
CA ASN A 343 17.59 -0.65 -14.57
C ASN A 343 17.22 0.58 -15.40
N VAL A 344 16.35 0.39 -16.40
CA VAL A 344 15.92 1.47 -17.30
C VAL A 344 14.48 1.25 -17.74
N TYR A 345 13.74 2.36 -17.92
CA TYR A 345 12.35 2.32 -18.41
C TYR A 345 12.24 1.89 -19.88
N ILE A 346 12.99 2.54 -20.78
CA ILE A 346 13.02 2.26 -22.22
C ILE A 346 14.46 2.19 -22.71
N PHE A 347 14.80 1.14 -23.47
CA PHE A 347 16.11 0.94 -24.09
C PHE A 347 15.98 0.62 -25.59
N THR A 348 16.20 1.63 -26.44
CA THR A 348 16.13 1.49 -27.91
C THR A 348 17.38 1.98 -28.64
N ASN A 349 18.43 2.38 -27.92
CA ASN A 349 19.67 2.86 -28.51
C ASN A 349 20.62 1.70 -28.90
N PRO A 350 20.80 1.39 -30.19
CA PRO A 350 21.61 0.24 -30.60
C PRO A 350 23.11 0.44 -30.34
N PHE A 351 23.60 1.68 -30.26
CA PHE A 351 25.01 1.94 -30.04
C PHE A 351 25.43 1.65 -28.59
N VAL A 352 24.58 2.02 -27.63
CA VAL A 352 24.78 1.63 -26.22
C VAL A 352 24.64 0.11 -26.05
N ALA A 353 23.69 -0.51 -26.76
CA ALA A 353 23.55 -1.97 -26.76
C ALA A 353 24.80 -2.69 -27.31
N GLU A 354 25.45 -2.16 -28.34
CA GLU A 354 26.72 -2.70 -28.85
C GLU A 354 27.86 -2.55 -27.85
N VAL A 355 27.92 -1.44 -27.10
CA VAL A 355 28.90 -1.27 -26.03
C VAL A 355 28.73 -2.38 -24.98
N LEU A 356 27.49 -2.64 -24.55
CA LEU A 356 27.19 -3.72 -23.62
C LEU A 356 27.52 -5.10 -24.20
N PHE A 357 27.08 -5.38 -25.44
CA PHE A 357 27.30 -6.66 -26.09
C PHE A 357 28.80 -6.97 -26.26
N ASN A 358 29.60 -5.96 -26.56
CA ASN A 358 31.05 -6.10 -26.71
C ASN A 358 31.81 -6.07 -25.38
N SER A 359 31.16 -5.68 -24.28
CA SER A 359 31.77 -5.76 -22.95
C SER A 359 32.02 -7.21 -22.53
N ASN A 360 32.96 -7.40 -21.60
CA ASN A 360 33.19 -8.66 -20.92
C ASN A 360 32.44 -8.74 -19.58
N ALA A 361 31.56 -7.77 -19.30
CA ALA A 361 30.85 -7.70 -18.04
C ALA A 361 29.76 -8.78 -17.95
N LYS A 362 29.48 -9.23 -16.73
CA LYS A 362 28.26 -9.97 -16.43
C LYS A 362 27.09 -8.97 -16.36
N ILE A 363 26.06 -9.18 -17.18
CA ILE A 363 24.97 -8.20 -17.34
C ILE A 363 23.67 -8.76 -16.76
N LYS A 364 23.01 -7.97 -15.90
CA LYS A 364 21.58 -8.10 -15.59
C LYS A 364 20.87 -6.82 -16.05
N LEU A 365 19.93 -6.96 -16.97
CA LEU A 365 19.15 -5.84 -17.54
C LEU A 365 17.68 -5.95 -17.13
N PHE A 366 17.21 -4.98 -16.36
CA PHE A 366 15.83 -4.87 -15.91
C PHE A 366 15.10 -3.73 -16.63
N LEU A 367 13.99 -4.08 -17.29
CA LEU A 367 13.21 -3.18 -18.13
C LEU A 367 11.75 -3.13 -17.67
N ASP A 368 11.00 -2.10 -18.06
CA ASP A 368 9.54 -2.11 -17.89
C ASP A 368 8.85 -2.86 -19.03
N GLY A 369 7.92 -3.76 -18.72
CA GLY A 369 7.18 -4.54 -19.70
C GLY A 369 5.87 -3.89 -20.19
N ASP A 370 5.50 -2.73 -19.65
CA ASP A 370 4.22 -2.06 -19.85
C ASP A 370 4.39 -0.59 -20.27
N VAL A 371 5.46 -0.28 -21.01
CA VAL A 371 5.74 1.10 -21.45
C VAL A 371 4.57 1.69 -22.25
N ILE A 372 4.37 3.00 -22.12
CA ILE A 372 3.31 3.72 -22.84
C ILE A 372 3.50 3.52 -24.36
N GLY A 373 2.48 2.97 -25.02
CA GLY A 373 2.54 2.64 -26.45
C GLY A 373 3.00 1.20 -26.76
N GLY A 374 3.37 0.43 -25.75
CA GLY A 374 3.87 -0.94 -25.88
C GLY A 374 5.39 -1.01 -26.11
N ILE A 375 5.98 -2.18 -25.80
CA ILE A 375 7.43 -2.41 -25.92
C ILE A 375 7.89 -2.21 -27.38
N PRO A 376 8.81 -1.27 -27.65
CA PRO A 376 9.33 -1.03 -29.00
C PRO A 376 10.01 -2.27 -29.59
N MET A 377 9.97 -2.43 -30.92
CA MET A 377 10.66 -3.53 -31.60
C MET A 377 12.17 -3.45 -31.43
N GLU A 378 12.73 -2.24 -31.39
CA GLU A 378 14.13 -1.97 -31.10
C GLU A 378 14.53 -2.50 -29.72
N GLU A 379 13.68 -2.28 -28.71
CA GLU A 379 13.94 -2.77 -27.35
C GLU A 379 13.87 -4.30 -27.29
N ARG A 380 12.87 -4.90 -27.95
CA ARG A 380 12.77 -6.37 -28.09
C ARG A 380 14.01 -6.96 -28.74
N TRP A 381 14.54 -6.29 -29.75
CA TRP A 381 15.78 -6.71 -30.41
C TRP A 381 16.99 -6.60 -29.48
N ILE A 382 17.12 -5.50 -28.73
CA ILE A 382 18.21 -5.29 -27.76
C ILE A 382 18.12 -6.31 -26.62
N ALA A 383 16.93 -6.53 -26.06
CA ALA A 383 16.67 -7.56 -25.05
C ALA A 383 17.04 -8.95 -25.57
N TYR A 384 16.64 -9.30 -26.79
CA TYR A 384 17.04 -10.55 -27.43
C TYR A 384 18.57 -10.66 -27.58
N MET A 385 19.23 -9.64 -28.10
CA MET A 385 20.69 -9.60 -28.25
C MET A 385 21.40 -9.80 -26.91
N LEU A 386 21.01 -9.03 -25.88
CA LEU A 386 21.68 -9.03 -24.58
C LEU A 386 21.33 -10.29 -23.76
N SER A 387 20.16 -10.92 -23.99
CA SER A 387 19.83 -12.22 -23.39
C SER A 387 20.79 -13.35 -23.79
N LYS A 388 21.58 -13.17 -24.86
CA LYS A 388 22.64 -14.12 -25.25
C LYS A 388 23.96 -13.91 -24.50
N LYS A 389 24.09 -12.80 -23.76
CA LYS A 389 25.29 -12.36 -23.03
C LYS A 389 25.08 -12.28 -21.52
N GLY A 390 23.85 -12.03 -21.08
CA GLY A 390 23.48 -11.89 -19.69
C GLY A 390 22.00 -12.21 -19.48
N GLU A 391 21.48 -11.83 -18.32
CA GLU A 391 20.08 -12.03 -17.98
C GLU A 391 19.28 -10.76 -18.28
N VAL A 392 18.10 -10.92 -18.88
CA VAL A 392 17.18 -9.83 -19.14
C VAL A 392 15.84 -10.17 -18.50
N ARG A 393 15.28 -9.24 -17.75
CA ARG A 393 13.94 -9.37 -17.14
C ARG A 393 13.11 -8.12 -17.40
N TYR A 394 11.80 -8.33 -17.48
CA TYR A 394 10.81 -7.27 -17.54
C TYR A 394 10.02 -7.22 -16.23
N MET A 395 9.72 -6.03 -15.74
CA MET A 395 8.62 -5.82 -14.80
C MET A 395 7.31 -5.73 -15.59
N LEU A 396 6.53 -6.81 -15.63
CA LEU A 396 5.41 -6.96 -16.54
C LEU A 396 4.09 -7.28 -15.82
N LYS A 397 3.00 -6.70 -16.30
CA LYS A 397 1.63 -6.98 -15.88
C LYS A 397 0.95 -7.90 -16.90
N ASP A 398 0.32 -8.94 -16.39
CA ASP A 398 -0.56 -9.81 -17.19
C ASP A 398 -1.72 -10.28 -16.32
N LYS A 399 -2.75 -9.43 -16.22
CA LYS A 399 -3.94 -9.72 -15.41
C LYS A 399 -4.66 -11.00 -15.87
N GLY A 400 -4.57 -11.36 -17.15
CA GLY A 400 -5.20 -12.58 -17.69
C GLY A 400 -4.59 -13.85 -17.09
N ASN A 401 -3.28 -13.82 -16.82
CA ASN A 401 -2.55 -14.89 -16.14
C ASN A 401 -2.36 -14.62 -14.63
N GLY A 402 -3.09 -13.65 -14.07
CA GLY A 402 -3.04 -13.29 -12.65
C GLY A 402 -1.72 -12.67 -12.21
N ILE A 403 -0.94 -12.07 -13.12
CA ILE A 403 0.30 -11.34 -12.84
C ILE A 403 -0.03 -9.88 -12.62
N TYR A 404 0.36 -9.36 -11.47
CA TYR A 404 0.13 -7.99 -11.09
C TYR A 404 1.41 -7.29 -10.64
N LYS A 405 1.61 -6.06 -11.12
CA LYS A 405 2.79 -5.27 -10.77
C LYS A 405 2.71 -4.66 -9.38
N ARG A 406 3.88 -4.54 -8.77
CA ARG A 406 4.14 -3.78 -7.52
C ARG A 406 4.18 -2.27 -7.75
N TYR A 407 4.54 -1.85 -8.95
CA TYR A 407 4.62 -0.44 -9.38
C TYR A 407 3.86 -0.24 -10.69
N ASN A 408 3.33 0.96 -10.94
CA ASN A 408 2.66 1.25 -12.21
C ASN A 408 3.67 1.16 -13.37
N TYR A 409 4.83 1.80 -13.20
CA TYR A 409 5.97 1.68 -14.11
C TYR A 409 7.27 1.52 -13.31
N ASN A 410 8.17 0.68 -13.82
CA ASN A 410 9.58 0.68 -13.52
C ASN A 410 10.24 1.83 -14.31
N HIS A 411 10.31 3.01 -13.70
CA HIS A 411 10.75 4.24 -14.35
C HIS A 411 12.10 4.76 -13.83
N ALA A 412 12.73 4.04 -12.90
CA ALA A 412 14.10 4.31 -12.48
C ALA A 412 15.09 4.15 -13.64
N LYS A 413 16.12 5.00 -13.69
CA LYS A 413 17.23 4.88 -14.64
C LYS A 413 18.54 4.95 -13.88
N TYR A 414 19.14 3.78 -13.67
CA TYR A 414 20.44 3.68 -13.04
C TYR A 414 21.23 2.47 -13.51
N VAL A 415 22.54 2.53 -13.29
CA VAL A 415 23.48 1.42 -13.50
C VAL A 415 24.31 1.26 -12.25
N ILE A 416 24.58 0.03 -11.84
CA ILE A 416 25.61 -0.31 -10.85
C ILE A 416 26.75 -1.00 -11.58
N CYS A 417 27.98 -0.53 -11.36
CA CYS A 417 29.20 -1.01 -12.01
C CYS A 417 30.39 -1.01 -11.02
N ASP A 418 30.77 -2.17 -10.49
CA ASP A 418 31.98 -2.39 -9.69
C ASP A 418 32.26 -1.31 -8.60
N GLY A 419 31.35 -1.11 -7.64
CA GLY A 419 31.53 -0.10 -6.57
C GLY A 419 31.17 1.33 -6.99
N ARG A 420 30.64 1.50 -8.20
CA ARG A 420 30.13 2.76 -8.75
C ARG A 420 28.68 2.65 -9.15
N CYS A 421 28.03 3.79 -9.32
CA CYS A 421 26.72 3.85 -9.94
C CYS A 421 26.56 5.06 -10.86
N ILE A 422 25.69 4.92 -11.86
CA ILE A 422 25.23 6.00 -12.73
C ILE A 422 23.76 6.24 -12.42
N ILE A 423 23.36 7.49 -12.20
CA ILE A 423 21.97 7.91 -12.01
C ILE A 423 21.67 9.05 -12.99
N GLN A 424 20.54 8.98 -13.69
CA GLN A 424 20.21 9.97 -14.72
C GLN A 424 18.71 10.12 -14.97
N SER A 425 18.34 11.19 -15.67
CA SER A 425 16.95 11.44 -16.10
C SER A 425 16.54 10.72 -17.40
N ALA A 426 17.53 10.28 -18.18
CA ALA A 426 17.36 9.84 -19.56
C ALA A 426 16.89 8.38 -19.71
N ASN A 427 15.95 8.17 -20.63
CA ASN A 427 15.73 6.86 -21.25
C ASN A 427 16.92 6.53 -22.18
N TRP A 428 17.20 5.25 -22.38
CA TRP A 428 18.32 4.79 -23.23
C TRP A 428 17.89 4.72 -24.69
N VAL A 429 17.49 5.87 -25.22
CA VAL A 429 17.05 6.06 -26.61
C VAL A 429 18.04 6.95 -27.34
N LYS A 430 17.98 7.00 -28.68
CA LYS A 430 18.92 7.81 -29.48
C LYS A 430 18.89 9.30 -29.15
N SER A 431 17.77 9.85 -28.69
CA SER A 431 17.68 11.24 -28.25
C SER A 431 18.12 11.44 -26.79
N GLY A 432 18.06 10.42 -25.93
CA GLY A 432 18.46 10.53 -24.53
C GLY A 432 19.96 10.32 -24.30
N ILE A 433 20.60 9.46 -25.11
CA ILE A 433 22.04 9.19 -25.08
C ILE A 433 22.59 9.22 -26.52
N PRO A 434 22.62 10.40 -27.16
CA PRO A 434 22.95 10.52 -28.57
C PRO A 434 24.45 10.32 -28.86
N VAL A 435 24.77 9.61 -29.94
CA VAL A 435 26.16 9.48 -30.43
C VAL A 435 26.67 10.79 -31.02
N ASP A 436 25.81 11.52 -31.75
CA ASP A 436 26.11 12.83 -32.29
C ASP A 436 25.53 13.88 -31.35
N ASN A 437 26.41 14.62 -30.67
CA ASN A 437 26.03 15.56 -29.63
C ASN A 437 25.35 16.84 -30.15
N THR A 438 25.11 16.97 -31.46
CA THR A 438 24.28 18.06 -32.04
C THR A 438 22.78 17.76 -31.98
N TYR A 439 22.38 16.58 -31.50
CA TYR A 439 21.00 16.14 -31.43
C TYR A 439 20.71 15.47 -30.09
N GLY A 440 19.56 15.76 -29.49
CA GLY A 440 19.02 14.99 -28.37
C GLY A 440 18.17 15.82 -27.43
N ASN A 441 17.74 15.17 -26.37
CA ASN A 441 17.04 15.76 -25.25
C ASN A 441 18.06 16.38 -24.29
N ARG A 442 17.65 17.46 -23.60
CA ARG A 442 18.33 17.91 -22.40
C ARG A 442 18.02 16.94 -21.25
N GLU A 443 19.06 16.33 -20.71
CA GLU A 443 19.02 15.37 -19.60
C GLU A 443 20.24 15.59 -18.71
N TRP A 444 20.11 15.30 -17.42
CA TRP A 444 21.22 15.34 -16.46
C TRP A 444 21.58 13.93 -16.01
N GLY A 445 22.86 13.72 -15.71
CA GLY A 445 23.34 12.47 -15.16
C GLY A 445 24.60 12.66 -14.32
N ILE A 446 24.81 11.71 -13.42
CA ILE A 446 26.00 11.66 -12.57
C ILE A 446 26.47 10.21 -12.44
N ALA A 447 27.76 9.99 -12.60
CA ALA A 447 28.43 8.74 -12.23
C ALA A 447 29.18 8.97 -10.93
N ILE A 448 29.02 8.10 -9.93
CA ILE A 448 29.56 8.26 -8.58
C ILE A 448 30.35 7.01 -8.20
N GLU A 449 31.53 7.22 -7.64
CA GLU A 449 32.36 6.21 -6.98
C GLU A 449 32.00 6.18 -5.50
N SER A 450 31.37 5.08 -5.04
CA SER A 450 31.05 4.84 -3.64
C SER A 450 30.54 3.41 -3.46
N GLU A 451 31.32 2.59 -2.76
CA GLU A 451 30.96 1.21 -2.43
C GLU A 451 29.66 1.15 -1.59
N ASN A 452 29.47 2.10 -0.68
CA ASN A 452 28.32 2.08 0.23
C ASN A 452 27.02 2.49 -0.48
N LEU A 453 27.07 3.49 -1.36
CA LEU A 453 25.93 3.88 -2.20
C LEU A 453 25.59 2.76 -3.19
N SER A 454 26.60 2.22 -3.87
CA SER A 454 26.39 1.17 -4.87
C SER A 454 25.89 -0.14 -4.24
N SER A 455 26.31 -0.48 -3.01
CA SER A 455 25.76 -1.60 -2.25
C SER A 455 24.28 -1.39 -1.94
N PHE A 456 23.89 -0.21 -1.44
CA PHE A 456 22.48 0.08 -1.18
C PHE A 456 21.63 0.03 -2.47
N LEU A 457 22.14 0.58 -3.56
CA LEU A 457 21.45 0.53 -4.86
C LEU A 457 21.40 -0.90 -5.43
N THR A 458 22.37 -1.76 -5.07
CA THR A 458 22.33 -3.20 -5.38
C THR A 458 21.21 -3.90 -4.61
N ASP A 459 21.00 -3.59 -3.33
CA ASP A 459 19.89 -4.15 -2.56
C ASP A 459 18.53 -3.76 -3.17
N VAL A 460 18.42 -2.50 -3.61
CA VAL A 460 17.29 -2.00 -4.39
C VAL A 460 17.09 -2.80 -5.68
N PHE A 461 18.16 -2.96 -6.47
CA PHE A 461 18.09 -3.69 -7.72
C PHE A 461 17.68 -5.15 -7.52
N GLU A 462 18.31 -5.86 -6.58
CA GLU A 462 18.04 -7.28 -6.35
C GLU A 462 16.62 -7.50 -5.79
N TYR A 463 16.08 -6.57 -5.00
CA TYR A 463 14.67 -6.62 -4.57
C TYR A 463 13.70 -6.49 -5.76
N ASP A 464 13.94 -5.51 -6.63
CA ASP A 464 13.09 -5.29 -7.80
C ASP A 464 13.24 -6.44 -8.82
N TRP A 465 14.47 -6.96 -9.00
CA TRP A 465 14.85 -8.06 -9.88
C TRP A 465 14.33 -9.43 -9.42
N ASN A 466 14.13 -9.63 -8.11
CA ASN A 466 13.90 -10.94 -7.49
C ASN A 466 12.85 -11.78 -8.26
N PRO A 467 13.23 -12.98 -8.76
CA PRO A 467 12.35 -13.82 -9.57
C PRO A 467 11.16 -14.42 -8.80
N SER A 468 11.16 -14.30 -7.47
CA SER A 468 10.03 -14.74 -6.62
C SER A 468 8.83 -13.81 -6.77
N PHE A 469 9.05 -12.54 -7.16
CA PHE A 469 7.95 -11.65 -7.49
C PHE A 469 7.34 -12.02 -8.83
N GLN A 470 6.02 -12.16 -8.84
CA GLN A 470 5.26 -12.53 -10.02
C GLN A 470 5.39 -11.56 -11.21
N ASP A 471 5.75 -10.30 -10.97
CA ASP A 471 5.89 -9.28 -12.01
C ASP A 471 7.30 -9.20 -12.58
N SER A 472 8.29 -9.83 -11.95
CA SER A 472 9.65 -9.94 -12.48
C SER A 472 9.69 -11.15 -13.41
N ILE A 473 9.65 -10.93 -14.73
CA ILE A 473 9.53 -11.98 -15.74
C ILE A 473 10.82 -12.10 -16.54
N LEU A 474 11.37 -13.32 -16.60
CA LEU A 474 12.53 -13.61 -17.45
C LEU A 474 12.19 -13.42 -18.93
N PHE A 475 13.10 -12.79 -19.67
CA PHE A 475 12.97 -12.67 -21.12
C PHE A 475 12.78 -14.05 -21.77
N ASN A 476 11.73 -14.16 -22.59
CA ASN A 476 11.44 -15.36 -23.37
C ASN A 476 11.40 -15.00 -24.85
N GLU A 477 12.33 -15.55 -25.64
CA GLU A 477 12.42 -15.25 -27.06
C GLU A 477 11.18 -15.68 -27.88
N GLU A 478 10.41 -16.65 -27.40
CA GLU A 478 9.18 -17.15 -28.04
C GLU A 478 7.95 -16.27 -27.76
N SER A 479 8.07 -15.33 -26.81
CA SER A 479 6.96 -14.46 -26.47
C SER A 479 6.56 -13.56 -27.63
N PHE A 480 5.27 -13.57 -27.97
CA PHE A 480 4.75 -12.75 -29.05
C PHE A 480 4.83 -11.24 -28.73
N THR A 481 4.58 -10.86 -27.49
CA THR A 481 4.48 -9.44 -27.07
C THR A 481 5.81 -8.84 -26.62
N HIS A 482 6.68 -9.64 -26.02
CA HIS A 482 7.92 -9.18 -25.37
C HIS A 482 9.14 -10.09 -25.63
N GLY A 483 9.06 -10.99 -26.62
CA GLY A 483 10.17 -11.82 -27.07
C GLY A 483 10.93 -11.20 -28.23
N LYS A 484 11.67 -12.02 -29.01
CA LYS A 484 12.44 -11.50 -30.15
C LYS A 484 11.51 -10.85 -31.19
N PRO A 485 11.96 -9.82 -31.91
CA PRO A 485 11.15 -9.20 -32.95
C PRO A 485 10.94 -10.17 -34.14
N PRO A 486 9.96 -9.89 -35.02
CA PRO A 486 9.75 -10.63 -36.27
C PRO A 486 11.01 -10.71 -37.14
N SER A 487 11.11 -11.74 -37.98
CA SER A 487 12.31 -11.99 -38.81
C SER A 487 12.59 -10.93 -39.87
N ASP A 488 11.59 -10.13 -40.24
CA ASP A 488 11.71 -9.00 -41.17
C ASP A 488 12.07 -7.68 -40.50
N PHE A 489 12.12 -7.63 -39.16
CA PHE A 489 12.60 -6.47 -38.43
C PHE A 489 14.12 -6.31 -38.58
N SER A 490 14.57 -5.09 -38.86
CA SER A 490 15.98 -4.73 -38.89
C SER A 490 16.23 -3.51 -38.01
N MET A 491 17.28 -3.60 -37.18
CA MET A 491 17.69 -2.50 -36.30
C MET A 491 18.26 -1.35 -37.13
N SER A 492 17.77 -0.13 -36.88
CA SER A 492 18.29 1.06 -37.54
C SER A 492 19.51 1.62 -36.81
N TYR A 493 20.63 1.70 -37.50
CA TYR A 493 21.87 2.34 -37.04
C TYR A 493 22.04 3.77 -37.58
N SER A 494 20.95 4.43 -37.96
CA SER A 494 21.04 5.86 -38.29
C SER A 494 21.47 6.67 -37.07
N ILE A 495 22.40 7.60 -37.27
CA ILE A 495 22.83 8.58 -36.26
C ILE A 495 22.08 9.88 -36.57
N PRO A 496 21.07 10.26 -35.76
CA PRO A 496 20.38 11.52 -35.94
C PRO A 496 21.34 12.69 -35.69
N LYS A 497 21.11 13.81 -36.39
CA LYS A 497 21.87 15.05 -36.26
C LYS A 497 20.91 16.21 -36.08
N GLY A 498 21.36 17.26 -35.41
CA GLY A 498 20.55 18.43 -35.14
C GLY A 498 21.35 19.72 -35.28
N ASP A 499 20.73 20.82 -34.86
CA ASP A 499 21.31 22.17 -34.94
C ASP A 499 21.83 22.66 -33.58
N TYR A 500 21.78 21.80 -32.55
CA TYR A 500 22.33 22.12 -31.23
C TYR A 500 23.85 22.24 -31.34
N ILE A 501 24.41 23.25 -30.68
CA ILE A 501 25.85 23.40 -30.54
C ILE A 501 26.23 22.89 -29.16
N PRO A 502 27.01 21.79 -29.05
CA PRO A 502 27.51 21.29 -27.77
C PRO A 502 28.34 22.36 -27.04
N MET A 503 28.08 22.54 -25.76
CA MET A 503 28.70 23.57 -24.91
C MET A 503 29.35 22.99 -23.65
N PHE A 504 28.93 21.80 -23.22
CA PHE A 504 29.32 21.24 -21.93
C PHE A 504 30.23 20.02 -22.10
N SER A 505 31.32 19.98 -21.33
CA SER A 505 32.16 18.80 -21.19
C SER A 505 31.89 18.15 -19.83
N PRO A 506 32.14 16.83 -19.66
CA PRO A 506 31.97 16.18 -18.36
C PRO A 506 32.77 16.91 -17.28
N PHE A 507 32.17 17.09 -16.11
CA PHE A 507 32.82 17.67 -14.96
C PHE A 507 33.25 16.57 -13.99
N TYR A 508 34.57 16.50 -13.72
CA TYR A 508 35.17 15.50 -12.85
C TYR A 508 35.43 16.12 -11.47
N PHE A 509 34.79 15.56 -10.45
CA PHE A 509 35.01 15.92 -9.06
C PHE A 509 35.76 14.78 -8.35
N ASN A 510 36.92 15.08 -7.76
CA ASN A 510 37.86 14.09 -7.24
C ASN A 510 38.04 14.13 -5.71
N SER A 511 37.05 14.65 -4.99
CA SER A 511 37.03 14.76 -3.52
C SER A 511 35.72 14.19 -3.00
N SER A 512 35.66 13.86 -1.71
CA SER A 512 34.43 13.35 -1.10
C SER A 512 33.38 14.44 -0.88
N PHE A 513 32.11 14.04 -0.85
CA PHE A 513 30.97 14.93 -0.63
C PHE A 513 29.75 14.15 -0.13
N ASN A 514 28.74 14.84 0.42
CA ASN A 514 27.54 14.19 0.92
C ASN A 514 26.50 13.99 -0.19
N ALA A 515 25.84 12.84 -0.15
CA ALA A 515 24.74 12.52 -1.05
C ALA A 515 23.59 11.83 -0.30
N THR A 516 22.39 11.98 -0.83
CA THR A 516 21.18 11.31 -0.36
C THR A 516 20.47 10.66 -1.54
N LEU A 517 20.29 9.34 -1.50
CA LEU A 517 19.59 8.60 -2.54
C LEU A 517 18.11 8.48 -2.17
N ILE A 518 17.23 8.98 -3.03
CA ILE A 518 15.79 8.98 -2.85
C ILE A 518 15.10 8.04 -3.84
N LEU A 519 14.00 7.44 -3.40
CA LEU A 519 13.26 6.43 -4.16
C LEU A 519 11.77 6.75 -4.15
N SER A 520 11.12 6.65 -5.30
CA SER A 520 9.64 6.59 -5.34
C SER A 520 9.18 5.15 -5.37
N PRO A 521 8.09 4.83 -4.66
CA PRO A 521 7.30 5.72 -3.80
C PRO A 521 7.76 5.75 -2.34
N ASP A 522 8.92 5.18 -2.03
CA ASP A 522 9.42 4.95 -0.67
C ASP A 522 9.58 6.25 0.14
N ASN A 523 10.36 7.21 -0.35
CA ASN A 523 10.76 8.39 0.43
C ASN A 523 10.95 9.68 -0.41
N ALA A 524 10.86 9.63 -1.73
CA ALA A 524 11.16 10.77 -2.59
C ALA A 524 10.25 12.00 -2.37
N GLU A 525 8.96 11.81 -2.10
CA GLU A 525 8.04 12.94 -1.86
C GLU A 525 8.50 13.80 -0.67
N GLU A 526 8.79 13.14 0.46
CA GLU A 526 9.23 13.81 1.69
C GLU A 526 10.56 14.54 1.48
N TRP A 527 11.54 13.88 0.84
CA TRP A 527 12.88 14.45 0.69
C TRP A 527 12.96 15.55 -0.36
N ILE A 528 12.14 15.51 -1.42
CA ILE A 528 12.03 16.64 -2.36
C ILE A 528 11.38 17.84 -1.67
N ILE A 529 10.32 17.62 -0.86
CA ILE A 529 9.71 18.70 -0.05
C ILE A 529 10.74 19.29 0.90
N LYS A 530 11.48 18.44 1.63
CA LYS A 530 12.53 18.87 2.55
C LYS A 530 13.61 19.70 1.86
N MET A 531 14.08 19.25 0.70
CA MET A 531 15.07 19.98 -0.11
C MET A 531 14.54 21.38 -0.51
N ILE A 532 13.28 21.47 -0.95
CA ILE A 532 12.67 22.78 -1.27
C ILE A 532 12.56 23.65 -0.02
N ASP A 533 12.14 23.06 1.12
CA ASP A 533 11.99 23.73 2.41
C ASP A 533 13.31 24.25 3.00
N GLU A 534 14.46 23.72 2.58
CA GLU A 534 15.79 24.18 3.00
C GLU A 534 16.30 25.40 2.21
N ALA A 535 15.70 25.74 1.07
CA ALA A 535 16.19 26.85 0.23
C ALA A 535 16.03 28.22 0.90
N GLU A 536 17.07 29.05 0.84
CA GLU A 536 17.13 30.38 1.45
C GLU A 536 17.17 31.53 0.43
N ASN A 537 17.75 31.32 -0.75
CA ASN A 537 18.04 32.39 -1.73
C ASN A 537 17.45 32.11 -3.12
N GLU A 538 17.68 30.91 -3.67
CA GLU A 538 17.26 30.56 -5.03
C GLU A 538 16.86 29.10 -5.20
N ILE A 539 15.83 28.87 -6.00
CA ILE A 539 15.39 27.56 -6.46
C ILE A 539 15.28 27.57 -7.99
N LEU A 540 16.00 26.68 -8.65
CA LEU A 540 15.96 26.46 -10.10
C LEU A 540 15.39 25.07 -10.37
N VAL A 541 14.28 25.00 -11.13
CA VAL A 541 13.58 23.74 -11.43
C VAL A 541 13.57 23.52 -12.94
N GLU A 542 14.04 22.36 -13.38
CA GLU A 542 13.95 21.96 -14.78
C GLU A 542 13.26 20.59 -14.88
N GLN A 543 12.08 20.57 -15.49
CA GLN A 543 11.22 19.39 -15.52
C GLN A 543 10.66 19.15 -16.91
N ALA A 544 10.69 17.89 -17.35
CA ALA A 544 10.00 17.46 -18.56
C ALA A 544 8.50 17.78 -18.45
N TYR A 545 7.91 17.55 -17.27
CA TYR A 545 6.62 18.09 -16.92
C TYR A 545 6.37 18.20 -15.41
N ILE A 546 5.42 19.07 -15.05
CA ILE A 546 4.86 19.18 -13.70
C ILE A 546 3.34 19.14 -13.81
N GLN A 547 2.71 18.21 -13.08
CA GLN A 547 1.25 18.13 -12.96
C GLN A 547 0.78 19.10 -11.87
N LYS A 548 -0.14 20.01 -12.21
CA LYS A 548 -0.63 21.04 -11.26
C LYS A 548 -1.45 20.45 -10.12
N GLU A 549 -2.44 19.62 -10.43
CA GLU A 549 -3.38 19.02 -9.45
C GLU A 549 -3.17 17.52 -9.35
N TRP A 550 -3.02 17.03 -8.13
CA TRP A 550 -3.04 15.62 -7.76
C TRP A 550 -4.44 15.26 -7.23
N SER A 551 -4.70 13.98 -7.01
CA SER A 551 -5.96 13.49 -6.44
C SER A 551 -6.26 14.09 -5.06
N SER A 552 -5.21 14.41 -4.30
CA SER A 552 -5.27 15.06 -2.98
C SER A 552 -5.29 16.59 -3.01
N GLY A 553 -5.42 17.21 -4.19
CA GLY A 553 -5.37 18.66 -4.40
C GLY A 553 -4.07 19.13 -5.05
N THR A 554 -3.73 20.41 -4.87
CA THR A 554 -2.57 21.01 -5.54
C THR A 554 -1.28 20.25 -5.22
N ASN A 555 -0.46 20.04 -6.25
CA ASN A 555 0.83 19.37 -6.15
C ASN A 555 1.67 19.95 -5.00
N PRO A 556 2.11 19.11 -4.03
CA PRO A 556 2.80 19.58 -2.84
C PRO A 556 4.13 20.27 -3.16
N PHE A 557 4.82 19.88 -4.23
CA PHE A 557 6.06 20.55 -4.65
C PHE A 557 5.76 21.97 -5.15
N LEU A 558 4.70 22.15 -5.95
CA LEU A 558 4.27 23.49 -6.39
C LEU A 558 3.87 24.37 -5.22
N LYS A 559 3.15 23.80 -4.23
CA LYS A 559 2.77 24.52 -3.01
C LYS A 559 4.02 25.03 -2.27
N LYS A 560 5.05 24.18 -2.13
CA LYS A 560 6.32 24.56 -1.51
C LYS A 560 7.10 25.63 -2.29
N LEU A 561 7.11 25.55 -3.62
CA LEU A 561 7.70 26.61 -4.44
C LEU A 561 7.02 27.96 -4.22
N ILE A 562 5.69 27.99 -4.11
CA ILE A 562 4.93 29.21 -3.85
C ILE A 562 5.24 29.76 -2.46
N GLU A 563 5.19 28.91 -1.42
CA GLU A 563 5.55 29.30 -0.04
C GLU A 563 6.95 29.93 0.03
N LYS A 564 7.91 29.35 -0.69
CA LYS A 564 9.29 29.87 -0.77
C LYS A 564 9.38 31.19 -1.51
N ASN A 565 8.70 31.31 -2.66
CA ASN A 565 8.63 32.55 -3.43
C ASN A 565 8.01 33.70 -2.62
N GLU A 566 6.93 33.43 -1.89
CA GLU A 566 6.29 34.40 -0.98
C GLU A 566 7.18 34.82 0.19
N SER A 567 8.08 33.94 0.61
CA SER A 567 9.08 34.20 1.65
C SER A 567 10.32 34.97 1.14
N GLY A 568 10.38 35.27 -0.16
CA GLY A 568 11.45 36.06 -0.79
C GLY A 568 12.53 35.26 -1.51
N VAL A 569 12.42 33.92 -1.56
CA VAL A 569 13.34 33.06 -2.32
C VAL A 569 13.07 33.22 -3.82
N SER A 570 14.11 33.38 -4.64
CA SER A 570 13.95 33.51 -6.09
C SER A 570 13.65 32.16 -6.72
N VAL A 571 12.48 31.99 -7.35
CA VAL A 571 12.10 30.71 -7.99
C VAL A 571 12.05 30.85 -9.52
N ARG A 572 12.74 29.95 -10.22
CA ARG A 572 12.75 29.84 -11.69
C ARG A 572 12.41 28.42 -12.15
N VAL A 573 11.48 28.30 -13.09
CA VAL A 573 11.01 27.00 -13.61
C VAL A 573 11.07 26.92 -15.13
N ILE A 574 11.74 25.90 -15.66
CA ILE A 574 11.72 25.52 -17.08
C ILE A 574 10.87 24.27 -17.24
N LEU A 575 9.91 24.33 -18.16
CA LEU A 575 9.06 23.22 -18.57
C LEU A 575 9.22 22.93 -20.06
N ASN A 576 9.12 21.66 -20.45
CA ASN A 576 9.15 21.30 -21.87
C ASN A 576 7.89 21.75 -22.62
N TYR A 577 8.05 22.16 -23.88
CA TYR A 577 6.96 22.27 -24.83
C TYR A 577 7.31 21.54 -26.12
N ASN A 578 6.51 20.53 -26.45
CA ASN A 578 6.64 19.79 -27.69
C ASN A 578 5.26 19.52 -28.30
N PRO A 579 4.96 20.07 -29.49
CA PRO A 579 3.64 19.94 -30.12
C PRO A 579 3.30 18.50 -30.51
N ARG A 580 4.26 17.56 -30.51
CA ARG A 580 4.00 16.13 -30.71
C ARG A 580 3.43 15.45 -29.46
N TYR A 581 3.60 16.07 -28.30
CA TYR A 581 3.09 15.60 -27.00
C TYR A 581 2.06 16.59 -26.47
N GLU A 582 0.91 16.69 -27.16
CA GLU A 582 -0.14 17.68 -26.88
C GLU A 582 -0.64 17.64 -25.43
N SER A 583 -0.86 16.45 -24.87
CA SER A 583 -1.32 16.28 -23.49
C SER A 583 -0.31 16.81 -22.47
N THR A 584 0.96 16.45 -22.61
CA THR A 584 2.05 16.93 -21.73
C THR A 584 2.25 18.43 -21.87
N SER A 585 2.23 18.95 -23.10
CA SER A 585 2.37 20.38 -23.37
C SER A 585 1.20 21.20 -22.80
N SER A 586 -0.03 20.69 -22.90
CA SER A 586 -1.21 21.32 -22.32
C SER A 586 -1.13 21.36 -20.78
N MET A 587 -0.67 20.28 -20.15
CA MET A 587 -0.43 20.25 -18.70
C MET A 587 0.65 21.26 -18.29
N ASN A 588 1.77 21.32 -19.02
CA ASN A 588 2.82 22.30 -18.72
C ASN A 588 2.37 23.74 -18.96
N GLN A 589 1.50 24.01 -19.94
CA GLN A 589 0.88 25.33 -20.13
C GLN A 589 -0.02 25.72 -18.96
N GLU A 590 -0.78 24.77 -18.41
CA GLU A 590 -1.60 25.00 -17.22
C GLU A 590 -0.72 25.32 -16.01
N THR A 591 0.33 24.52 -15.77
CA THR A 591 1.28 24.75 -14.68
C THR A 591 2.04 26.06 -14.84
N LEU A 592 2.47 26.42 -16.06
CA LEU A 592 3.10 27.70 -16.38
C LEU A 592 2.21 28.87 -15.95
N LYS A 593 0.92 28.82 -16.32
CA LYS A 593 -0.04 29.87 -15.97
C LYS A 593 -0.18 29.99 -14.46
N PHE A 594 -0.34 28.86 -13.78
CA PHE A 594 -0.47 28.80 -12.32
C PHE A 594 0.76 29.37 -11.59
N LEU A 595 1.97 29.03 -12.03
CA LEU A 595 3.22 29.57 -11.48
C LEU A 595 3.31 31.09 -11.65
N LYS A 596 3.01 31.60 -12.86
CA LYS A 596 3.04 33.05 -13.14
C LYS A 596 2.00 33.83 -12.34
N GLU A 597 0.80 33.27 -12.15
CA GLU A 597 -0.24 33.86 -11.31
C GLU A 597 0.18 33.99 -9.84
N ASN A 598 1.08 33.11 -9.37
CA ASN A 598 1.67 33.14 -8.02
C ASN A 598 3.05 33.85 -7.98
N GLY A 599 3.38 34.65 -8.99
CA GLY A 599 4.59 35.47 -8.99
C GLY A 599 5.91 34.72 -9.25
N ILE A 600 5.86 33.45 -9.67
CA ILE A 600 7.05 32.65 -9.99
C ILE A 600 7.46 32.88 -11.45
N SER A 601 8.77 33.05 -11.67
CA SER A 601 9.34 33.14 -13.02
C SER A 601 9.37 31.76 -13.68
N ALA A 602 8.61 31.57 -14.75
CA ALA A 602 8.56 30.29 -15.44
C ALA A 602 8.47 30.45 -16.96
N LYS A 603 9.03 29.49 -17.71
CA LYS A 603 8.94 29.41 -19.17
C LYS A 603 8.64 28.01 -19.68
N LEU A 604 8.10 27.98 -20.90
CA LEU A 604 8.07 26.79 -21.74
C LEU A 604 9.24 26.88 -22.72
N GLU A 605 10.04 25.84 -22.79
CA GLU A 605 11.13 25.71 -23.74
C GLU A 605 10.65 24.91 -24.97
N ASP A 606 10.72 25.52 -26.16
CA ASP A 606 10.23 24.96 -27.42
C ASP A 606 11.33 24.79 -28.49
N CYS A 607 12.57 25.17 -28.16
CA CYS A 607 13.75 25.08 -29.02
C CYS A 607 14.69 23.95 -28.60
N LEU A 608 14.71 23.59 -27.31
CA LEU A 608 15.32 22.38 -26.78
C LEU A 608 14.25 21.41 -26.29
N GLU A 609 14.45 20.11 -26.51
CA GLU A 609 13.59 19.10 -25.91
C GLU A 609 14.02 18.90 -24.45
N ILE A 610 13.34 19.57 -23.53
CA ILE A 610 13.60 19.42 -22.10
C ILE A 610 13.00 18.10 -21.64
N HIS A 611 13.86 17.15 -21.27
CA HIS A 611 13.42 15.89 -20.68
C HIS A 611 14.11 15.62 -19.35
N ASN A 612 14.71 16.65 -18.74
CA ASN A 612 15.31 16.58 -17.42
C ASN A 612 14.26 16.50 -16.29
N LYS A 613 14.69 16.08 -15.09
CA LYS A 613 13.92 16.08 -13.84
C LYS A 613 14.83 16.49 -12.69
N GLY A 614 15.20 17.77 -12.69
CA GLY A 614 16.18 18.33 -11.78
C GLY A 614 15.66 19.52 -10.98
N ILE A 615 16.27 19.73 -9.82
CA ILE A 615 16.12 20.94 -9.00
C ILE A 615 17.49 21.30 -8.41
N ILE A 616 17.79 22.59 -8.39
CA ILE A 616 18.97 23.18 -7.75
C ILE A 616 18.49 24.15 -6.68
N ILE A 617 19.11 24.12 -5.49
CA ILE A 617 18.87 25.11 -4.44
C ILE A 617 20.18 25.79 -4.04
N ASP A 618 20.16 27.11 -3.91
CA ASP A 618 21.21 27.96 -3.35
C ASP A 618 22.64 27.71 -3.88
N ASN A 619 22.78 27.18 -5.09
CA ASN A 619 24.04 26.68 -5.67
C ASN A 619 24.84 25.75 -4.72
N SER A 620 24.14 25.04 -3.82
CA SER A 620 24.75 24.15 -2.82
C SER A 620 24.25 22.72 -2.92
N LYS A 621 23.00 22.51 -3.36
CA LYS A 621 22.45 21.18 -3.60
C LYS A 621 21.79 21.05 -4.97
N VAL A 622 21.94 19.87 -5.56
CA VAL A 622 21.28 19.50 -6.83
C VAL A 622 20.66 18.11 -6.73
N LEU A 623 19.44 17.97 -7.23
CA LEU A 623 18.78 16.70 -7.45
C LEU A 623 18.91 16.30 -8.92
N ILE A 624 19.46 15.12 -9.18
CA ILE A 624 19.40 14.43 -10.47
C ILE A 624 18.47 13.23 -10.32
N SER A 625 17.41 13.13 -11.12
CA SER A 625 16.40 12.08 -10.93
C SER A 625 15.70 11.62 -12.19
N SER A 626 14.95 10.52 -12.08
CA SER A 626 13.97 10.08 -13.07
C SER A 626 12.54 10.62 -12.83
N ILE A 627 12.35 11.36 -11.74
CA ILE A 627 11.05 11.67 -11.13
C ILE A 627 10.43 12.91 -11.76
N ASN A 628 9.48 12.72 -12.68
CA ASN A 628 8.63 13.83 -13.10
C ASN A 628 7.72 14.25 -11.93
N TRP A 629 7.38 15.53 -11.83
CA TRP A 629 6.52 16.02 -10.74
C TRP A 629 5.03 15.81 -11.04
N GLY A 630 4.66 14.57 -11.34
CA GLY A 630 3.28 14.09 -11.42
C GLY A 630 3.00 13.05 -10.34
N GLU A 631 1.75 12.96 -9.89
CA GLU A 631 1.35 12.10 -8.77
C GLU A 631 1.72 10.64 -9.00
N ASN A 632 1.51 10.15 -10.23
CA ASN A 632 1.84 8.77 -10.57
C ASN A 632 3.35 8.50 -10.45
N SER A 633 4.21 9.41 -10.94
CA SER A 633 5.67 9.25 -10.84
C SER A 633 6.13 9.23 -9.39
N VAL A 634 5.60 10.15 -8.57
CA VAL A 634 6.03 10.31 -7.18
C VAL A 634 5.53 9.17 -6.29
N ARG A 635 4.25 8.75 -6.43
CA ARG A 635 3.56 7.86 -5.48
C ARG A 635 3.32 6.44 -5.98
N ASN A 636 3.52 6.15 -7.27
CA ASN A 636 3.11 4.85 -7.84
C ASN A 636 4.15 4.18 -8.75
N ASN A 637 5.11 4.93 -9.28
CA ASN A 637 6.22 4.38 -10.05
C ASN A 637 7.37 3.96 -9.15
N ARG A 638 8.19 3.02 -9.64
CA ARG A 638 9.56 2.88 -9.15
C ARG A 638 10.41 3.95 -9.82
N GLU A 639 10.93 4.90 -9.04
CA GLU A 639 11.83 5.96 -9.53
C GLU A 639 13.09 6.02 -8.66
N VAL A 640 14.12 6.73 -9.15
CA VAL A 640 15.34 7.01 -8.41
C VAL A 640 15.74 8.48 -8.57
N GLY A 641 16.31 9.06 -7.51
CA GLY A 641 16.98 10.34 -7.57
C GLY A 641 18.13 10.39 -6.57
N ILE A 642 19.06 11.32 -6.80
CA ILE A 642 20.16 11.59 -5.88
C ILE A 642 20.29 13.07 -5.64
N ILE A 643 20.23 13.46 -4.36
CA ILE A 643 20.50 14.81 -3.90
C ILE A 643 21.98 14.87 -3.57
N ILE A 644 22.71 15.77 -4.22
CA ILE A 644 24.14 15.99 -4.04
C ILE A 644 24.32 17.29 -3.27
N GLU A 645 25.10 17.28 -2.20
CA GLU A 645 25.46 18.46 -1.42
C GLU A 645 26.91 18.84 -1.73
N ASN A 646 27.10 19.65 -2.78
CA ASN A 646 28.41 20.09 -3.23
C ASN A 646 28.28 21.30 -4.17
N GLU A 647 28.97 22.39 -3.86
CA GLU A 647 28.90 23.65 -4.63
C GLU A 647 29.46 23.50 -6.05
N GLU A 648 30.56 22.77 -6.26
CA GLU A 648 31.19 22.67 -7.58
C GLU A 648 30.35 21.82 -8.56
N ILE A 649 29.81 20.70 -8.07
CA ILE A 649 28.89 19.86 -8.85
C ILE A 649 27.58 20.62 -9.12
N THR A 650 27.05 21.31 -8.12
CA THR A 650 25.82 22.11 -8.29
C THR A 650 26.03 23.23 -9.31
N TYR A 651 27.16 23.93 -9.25
CA TYR A 651 27.52 24.98 -10.19
C TYR A 651 27.65 24.46 -11.64
N TYR A 652 28.07 23.22 -11.84
CA TYR A 652 28.06 22.59 -13.17
C TYR A 652 26.64 22.54 -13.76
N PHE A 653 25.67 22.04 -12.98
CA PHE A 653 24.28 21.97 -13.43
C PHE A 653 23.59 23.33 -13.49
N GLU A 654 23.97 24.27 -12.61
CA GLU A 654 23.47 25.64 -12.63
C GLU A 654 23.82 26.34 -13.95
N LYS A 655 25.05 26.18 -14.45
CA LYS A 655 25.45 26.69 -15.77
C LYS A 655 24.61 26.11 -16.91
N ILE A 656 24.25 24.82 -16.82
CA ILE A 656 23.39 24.17 -17.80
C ILE A 656 21.98 24.78 -17.73
N PHE A 657 21.41 24.86 -16.53
CA PHE A 657 20.11 25.50 -16.31
C PHE A 657 20.05 26.90 -16.90
N TRP A 658 21.05 27.75 -16.63
CA TRP A 658 21.06 29.14 -17.14
C TRP A 658 21.29 29.22 -18.64
N TYR A 659 22.05 28.29 -19.21
CA TYR A 659 22.18 28.17 -20.66
C TYR A 659 20.83 27.81 -21.28
N ASP A 660 20.15 26.81 -20.75
CA ASP A 660 18.84 26.38 -21.21
C ASP A 660 17.79 27.47 -20.97
N TRP A 661 17.87 28.21 -19.86
CA TRP A 661 17.00 29.36 -19.54
C TRP A 661 17.09 30.46 -20.61
N ASN A 662 18.29 30.74 -21.10
CA ASN A 662 18.55 31.76 -22.11
C ASN A 662 18.62 31.19 -23.53
N TYR A 663 18.30 29.91 -23.73
CA TYR A 663 18.35 29.30 -25.05
C TYR A 663 17.22 29.86 -25.93
N GLU A 664 17.58 30.26 -27.14
CA GLU A 664 16.65 30.76 -28.14
C GLU A 664 16.86 30.01 -29.46
N CYS A 665 15.76 29.72 -30.15
CA CYS A 665 15.81 29.18 -31.50
C CYS A 665 16.61 30.13 -32.40
N LYS A 666 17.64 29.62 -33.08
CA LYS A 666 18.18 30.33 -34.24
C LYS A 666 17.04 30.52 -35.23
N ASN A 667 16.78 31.77 -35.63
CA ASN A 667 15.71 32.18 -36.55
C ASN A 667 15.71 31.37 -37.86
N ASN A 668 15.09 30.19 -37.83
CA ASN A 668 14.69 29.46 -39.00
C ASN A 668 13.17 29.47 -39.00
N LYS A 669 12.60 30.34 -39.84
CA LYS A 669 11.18 30.31 -40.20
C LYS A 669 10.80 28.85 -40.52
N LYS A 670 10.12 28.17 -39.60
CA LYS A 670 9.50 26.87 -39.88
C LYS A 670 8.42 27.11 -40.93
N THR A 671 8.78 26.92 -42.19
CA THR A 671 7.80 26.72 -43.25
C THR A 671 7.04 25.43 -42.91
N GLY A 672 5.71 25.52 -42.92
CA GLY A 672 4.82 24.41 -42.58
C GLY A 672 5.12 23.19 -43.43
N GLY A 673 5.76 22.20 -42.82
CA GLY A 673 5.94 20.87 -43.40
C GLY A 673 4.70 20.03 -43.07
N PHE A 674 4.00 19.61 -44.12
CA PHE A 674 2.81 18.77 -44.10
C PHE A 674 2.90 17.60 -43.11
N SER A 675 1.82 17.39 -42.38
CA SER A 675 1.68 16.34 -41.38
C SER A 675 1.60 14.94 -42.03
N ILE A 676 2.45 14.04 -41.56
CA ILE A 676 2.38 12.59 -41.78
C ILE A 676 1.19 11.97 -41.00
N LEU A 677 0.33 12.79 -40.37
CA LEU A 677 -0.92 12.37 -39.72
C LEU A 677 -1.92 11.73 -40.68
N SER A 678 -1.80 11.95 -41.99
CA SER A 678 -2.71 11.39 -42.99
C SER A 678 -2.50 9.88 -43.24
N LEU A 679 -1.39 9.28 -42.83
CA LEU A 679 -1.18 7.82 -42.97
C LEU A 679 -1.67 7.03 -41.74
N ILE A 680 -1.49 7.52 -40.53
CA ILE A 680 -1.87 6.79 -39.30
C ILE A 680 -3.40 6.76 -39.11
N ILE A 681 -4.09 7.85 -39.48
CA ILE A 681 -5.56 7.93 -39.39
C ILE A 681 -6.22 7.01 -40.42
N VAL A 682 -5.65 6.88 -41.63
CA VAL A 682 -6.19 5.98 -42.67
C VAL A 682 -5.98 4.51 -42.28
N THR A 683 -4.86 4.15 -41.64
CA THR A 683 -4.63 2.79 -41.15
C THR A 683 -5.58 2.42 -40.00
N PHE A 684 -5.85 3.34 -39.06
CA PHE A 684 -6.82 3.11 -37.98
C PHE A 684 -8.27 3.03 -38.48
N LEU A 685 -8.64 3.82 -39.50
CA LEU A 685 -9.97 3.74 -40.12
C LEU A 685 -10.18 2.41 -40.86
N ILE A 686 -9.15 1.90 -41.54
CA ILE A 686 -9.19 0.59 -42.23
C ILE A 686 -9.30 -0.56 -41.23
N ILE A 687 -8.57 -0.51 -40.11
CA ILE A 687 -8.65 -1.52 -39.04
C ILE A 687 -10.01 -1.48 -38.32
N TYR A 688 -10.57 -0.29 -38.11
CA TYR A 688 -11.90 -0.13 -37.52
C TYR A 688 -13.02 -0.64 -38.43
N LEU A 689 -12.90 -0.46 -39.76
CA LEU A 689 -13.88 -0.95 -40.73
C LEU A 689 -13.78 -2.46 -41.01
N TYR A 690 -12.61 -3.09 -40.84
CA TYR A 690 -12.43 -4.54 -41.04
C TYR A 690 -12.94 -5.39 -39.85
N ARG A 691 -13.04 -4.81 -38.64
CA ARG A 691 -13.57 -5.51 -37.44
C ARG A 691 -15.10 -5.56 -37.33
N ARG A 692 -15.82 -5.10 -38.36
CA ARG A 692 -17.30 -5.03 -38.38
C ARG A 692 -17.95 -5.85 -39.50
N GLN A 693 -17.22 -6.77 -40.14
CA GLN A 693 -17.79 -7.83 -40.99
C GLN A 693 -17.73 -9.19 -40.29
#